data_AF-A0A840EA65-F1
#
_entry.id   AF-A0A840EA65-F1
#
_cell.length_a   1.000
_cell.length_b   1.000
_cell.length_c   1.000
_cell.angle_alpha   90.00
_cell.angle_beta   90.00
_cell.angle_gamma   90.00
#
_symmetry.space_group_name_H-M   'P 1'
#
loop_
_entity.id
_entity.type
_entity.pdbx_description
1 polymer ?
#
loop_
_entity_poly.entity_id
_entity_poly.type
_entity_poly.pdbx_seq_one_letter_code
_entity_poly.pdbx_strand_id
1 'polypeptide(L)'
;MPRFLLLCLLLTGAALPAQSAFQFTAYANTNQEISGNHLETSLDLEQFRQQLFAKGRTIELPLPDGTHASFIAVSDPVFEPRLAAKYPDIGSYRVEGEWGAGRIAISHRGVDALLRGPAGTFAIQPAGENDGRHLVFYSDQYTDPENNLPLACGYDPADPLNSVQNDKSGGAAGAAFTPKSKAAARELRQYDLALTNTGEFAQRVGGKKEDVLAAFNTAVSTINVIFEREVGVRMNLLAVSEDLIYLDAKTDPFTDSDEGSGLLDQVIEAFNIANVPTTAYDIGHIFTSSCIDVGGVVSGLACSGSKTRGVTCLQGTNVARTAERVMAHEIAHQFTVSHTFNNCPPAQDQRAGNTAYEPGSGTTIMSYAGACGDQNIGPEEAYYHTASLEQFITYTREGAASGCATIIETDNVTPEVRIDYEDGFFIPRSTPFRLTGTATDANDPPEQLTYNWEQYDLGPASDINDPEGTAPLFRSVAPSSEGFTRYFPRIDRVANNISSNDEVLPDYARDMTFRLTARDNNEAAGGVDWATVRFEVADVGPLTVLNPELVNNEPWRVGEYREVTWDVAGTDGFPIFAKSVNILLSGDGGITFERVLAANVANTGSAFVTVPDTTGTAMRVIVEAADNIFFNMNDEDFSIAAAEFATYTLESDLNYRSVCLPETVTATLTAGSVLGYSEPVTVSLDTAALPAGLLVSFARTQLLPGQTTTLTLDLGGIVTSGRLTVPIVVAAPGRDSSRREIVLDVVANDFSDLLLAGPAEGTEGIVLTTEFDWTPSVNAQEYEIQIATSPSFSQRDLFAAATGLTETVYTPDNFFSPNTLYFWRVRPVNACGPGPWTETTSFHTVSSKCDVVSSTDTPIGLPGSGGTFTRESKLFIERRGSINDLNLPNVTVNYQFASKVSISLTSPAGTVVKLYSEKCFSTNSINLGFDDDAPEEVACPPDDKRVFRPEGKLEAFNGEDTYGEWILTVSVSETNGAVGQIVGWNVEFCADAAVVQPRTLVNDATEVQPLGRNAVLRSELEVDSEGDDAGRTYYILTQLPALGRLELRGLTMMAGDTFTQADINAGRLVYENTDSTSRTDDFGFVVTTAGGGYLPVTYHDVLITSDAISPVRYVSPLEATLDVFPNPTAGDVQLRWSAVGNRDISIELYDLTGRPLLRQLVPVSAGSAVVAVGHLPGGMYLLRVDGAVRRVLRR
;
A
#
# COMPACT_ATOMS: atom_id res chain seq x y z
N MET A 1 9.45 73.27 -45.63
CA MET A 1 10.76 73.75 -45.15
C MET A 1 11.16 72.88 -43.95
N PRO A 2 12.42 72.46 -43.77
CA PRO A 2 13.19 71.59 -44.67
C PRO A 2 13.99 70.46 -43.95
N ARG A 3 14.37 69.44 -44.76
CA ARG A 3 15.61 68.61 -44.81
C ARG A 3 16.34 68.09 -43.56
N PHE A 4 16.77 66.81 -43.72
CA PHE A 4 17.84 65.98 -43.12
C PHE A 4 17.29 64.87 -42.21
N LEU A 5 17.39 63.58 -42.56
CA LEU A 5 18.63 62.82 -42.60
C LEU A 5 18.51 61.57 -43.51
N LEU A 6 19.57 61.33 -44.29
CA LEU A 6 19.92 60.08 -44.97
C LEU A 6 20.47 59.09 -43.91
N LEU A 7 20.37 57.78 -44.18
CA LEU A 7 21.02 56.65 -43.46
C LEU A 7 20.21 56.00 -42.30
N CYS A 8 19.41 54.96 -42.61
CA CYS A 8 19.10 53.78 -41.74
C CYS A 8 18.02 52.85 -42.34
N LEU A 9 18.06 52.57 -43.66
CA LEU A 9 17.17 51.61 -44.33
C LEU A 9 17.95 50.35 -44.74
N LEU A 10 18.53 49.69 -43.74
CA LEU A 10 19.05 48.32 -43.78
C LEU A 10 18.85 47.79 -42.35
N LEU A 11 17.95 46.83 -42.18
CA LEU A 11 17.66 45.99 -41.00
C LEU A 11 16.17 45.97 -40.62
N THR A 12 15.34 45.45 -41.53
CA THR A 12 14.19 44.62 -41.15
C THR A 12 14.11 43.48 -42.15
N GLY A 13 15.01 42.51 -42.00
CA GLY A 13 14.84 41.21 -42.64
C GLY A 13 13.70 40.50 -41.90
N ALA A 14 12.48 40.67 -42.39
CA ALA A 14 11.42 39.73 -42.06
C ALA A 14 11.87 38.37 -42.63
N ALA A 15 12.07 37.38 -41.76
CA ALA A 15 12.34 36.02 -42.16
C ALA A 15 11.13 35.52 -42.97
N LEU A 16 11.33 35.25 -44.26
CA LEU A 16 10.40 34.43 -45.03
C LEU A 16 10.34 33.05 -44.34
N PRO A 17 9.15 32.43 -44.17
CA PRO A 17 9.08 31.06 -43.67
C PRO A 17 9.93 30.17 -44.57
N ALA A 18 10.82 29.38 -43.97
CA ALA A 18 11.68 28.46 -44.70
C ALA A 18 10.78 27.44 -45.41
N GLN A 19 10.84 27.40 -46.74
CA GLN A 19 10.10 26.41 -47.51
C GLN A 19 10.60 25.00 -47.13
N SER A 20 9.69 24.07 -46.80
CA SER A 20 10.06 22.69 -46.46
C SER A 20 10.86 22.03 -47.58
N ALA A 21 11.89 21.27 -47.22
CA ALA A 21 12.63 20.43 -48.16
C ALA A 21 11.82 19.21 -48.64
N PHE A 22 10.72 18.89 -47.94
CA PHE A 22 9.75 17.87 -48.32
C PHE A 22 8.58 18.49 -49.08
N GLN A 23 8.21 17.90 -50.22
CA GLN A 23 7.08 18.34 -51.04
C GLN A 23 6.17 17.15 -51.37
N PHE A 24 4.91 17.19 -50.91
CA PHE A 24 3.90 16.16 -51.20
C PHE A 24 3.72 15.96 -52.71
N THR A 25 3.74 14.70 -53.15
CA THR A 25 3.49 14.31 -54.55
C THR A 25 2.03 13.88 -54.74
N ALA A 26 1.54 13.82 -55.99
CA ALA A 26 0.17 13.39 -56.24
C ALA A 26 -0.05 11.95 -55.73
N TYR A 27 -1.13 11.73 -54.97
CA TYR A 27 -1.50 10.43 -54.39
C TYR A 27 -1.35 9.28 -55.41
N ALA A 28 -0.56 8.26 -55.08
CA ALA A 28 -0.42 7.05 -55.88
C ALA A 28 -0.44 5.76 -55.05
N ASN A 29 -1.07 4.76 -55.66
CA ASN A 29 -1.41 3.38 -55.28
C ASN A 29 -0.54 2.59 -54.28
N THR A 30 -1.24 1.69 -53.56
CA THR A 30 -0.82 0.47 -52.85
C THR A 30 0.69 0.18 -52.79
N ASN A 31 1.29 0.36 -51.60
CA ASN A 31 2.59 -0.18 -51.21
C ASN A 31 2.41 -1.60 -50.62
N GLN A 32 3.36 -2.52 -50.85
CA GLN A 32 3.31 -3.89 -50.30
C GLN A 32 3.74 -3.97 -48.83
N GLU A 33 4.46 -2.97 -48.30
CA GLU A 33 5.01 -2.93 -46.93
C GLU A 33 4.18 -2.08 -45.94
N ILE A 34 3.12 -1.39 -46.40
CA ILE A 34 2.29 -0.50 -45.56
C ILE A 34 0.80 -0.75 -45.86
N SER A 35 0.07 -1.23 -44.86
CA SER A 35 -1.39 -1.32 -44.85
C SER A 35 -1.99 0.02 -44.46
N GLY A 36 -2.73 0.64 -45.37
CA GLY A 36 -3.53 1.83 -45.05
C GLY A 36 -3.07 3.11 -45.75
N ASN A 37 -3.55 4.23 -45.24
CA ASN A 37 -3.30 5.55 -45.81
C ASN A 37 -1.87 5.99 -45.49
N HIS A 38 -1.03 6.06 -46.51
CA HIS A 38 0.30 6.66 -46.45
C HIS A 38 0.37 7.82 -47.44
N LEU A 39 1.27 8.76 -47.16
CA LEU A 39 1.53 9.90 -48.03
C LEU A 39 2.90 9.76 -48.67
N GLU A 40 3.01 10.24 -49.89
CA GLU A 40 4.27 10.26 -50.62
C GLU A 40 4.76 11.71 -50.75
N THR A 41 6.06 11.90 -50.53
CA THR A 41 6.72 13.20 -50.62
C THR A 41 8.04 13.06 -51.35
N SER A 42 8.44 14.07 -52.10
CA SER A 42 9.81 14.21 -52.62
C SER A 42 10.69 14.94 -51.60
N LEU A 43 11.99 14.67 -51.58
CA LEU A 43 12.97 15.31 -50.70
C LEU A 43 14.10 15.98 -51.49
N ASP A 44 14.32 17.28 -51.26
CA ASP A 44 15.59 17.95 -51.60
C ASP A 44 16.60 17.76 -50.46
N LEU A 45 17.43 16.73 -50.58
CA LEU A 45 18.38 16.31 -49.54
C LEU A 45 19.44 17.38 -49.24
N GLU A 46 19.89 18.13 -50.25
CA GLU A 46 20.88 19.20 -50.09
C GLU A 46 20.26 20.39 -49.34
N GLN A 47 19.03 20.79 -49.71
CA GLN A 47 18.28 21.81 -48.98
C GLN A 47 18.05 21.38 -47.53
N PHE A 48 17.66 20.12 -47.29
CA PHE A 48 17.42 19.61 -45.95
C PHE A 48 18.68 19.63 -45.09
N ARG A 49 19.84 19.20 -45.64
CA ARG A 49 21.15 19.33 -44.96
C ARG A 49 21.45 20.78 -44.60
N GLN A 50 21.23 21.72 -45.52
CA GLN A 50 21.45 23.15 -45.23
C GLN A 50 20.55 23.65 -44.11
N GLN A 51 19.30 23.18 -44.02
CA GLN A 51 18.38 23.53 -42.93
C GLN A 51 18.86 23.01 -41.57
N LEU A 52 19.38 21.77 -41.51
CA LEU A 52 19.96 21.19 -40.28
C LEU A 52 21.18 21.98 -39.76
N PHE A 53 21.95 22.59 -40.66
CA PHE A 53 23.10 23.44 -40.30
C PHE A 53 22.78 24.94 -40.16
N ALA A 54 21.54 25.36 -40.42
CA ALA A 54 21.14 26.77 -40.41
C ALA A 54 21.11 27.37 -39.00
N LYS A 55 21.30 28.69 -38.90
CA LYS A 55 21.26 29.43 -37.64
C LYS A 55 19.80 29.48 -37.13
N GLY A 56 19.49 28.66 -36.12
CA GLY A 56 18.14 28.47 -35.57
C GLY A 56 17.67 27.01 -35.62
N ARG A 57 18.24 26.20 -36.52
CA ARG A 57 18.00 24.75 -36.67
C ARG A 57 16.53 24.31 -36.73
N THR A 58 15.65 25.20 -37.19
CA THR A 58 14.24 24.86 -37.44
C THR A 58 14.11 24.15 -38.77
N ILE A 59 13.48 22.97 -38.76
CA ILE A 59 13.15 22.18 -39.96
C ILE A 59 11.64 22.00 -40.07
N GLU A 60 11.15 21.75 -41.29
CA GLU A 60 9.74 21.47 -41.56
C GLU A 60 9.59 20.02 -42.02
N LEU A 61 8.93 19.19 -41.21
CA LEU A 61 8.69 17.78 -41.53
C LEU A 61 7.23 17.56 -42.00
N PRO A 62 7.01 16.67 -42.98
CA PRO A 62 5.67 16.27 -43.38
C PRO A 62 5.02 15.38 -42.31
N LEU A 63 3.71 15.50 -42.16
CA LEU A 63 2.91 14.77 -41.18
C LEU A 63 1.97 13.76 -41.86
N PRO A 64 1.54 12.69 -41.15
CA PRO A 64 0.60 11.70 -41.70
C PRO A 64 -0.76 12.27 -42.13
N ASP A 65 -1.15 13.46 -41.65
CA ASP A 65 -2.41 14.12 -41.99
C ASP A 65 -2.37 14.96 -43.29
N GLY A 66 -1.21 15.03 -43.95
CA GLY A 66 -1.01 15.80 -45.18
C GLY A 66 -0.58 17.24 -44.98
N THR A 67 -0.22 17.61 -43.75
CA THR A 67 0.33 18.93 -43.42
C THR A 67 1.83 18.87 -43.11
N HIS A 68 2.43 20.02 -42.79
CA HIS A 68 3.81 20.14 -42.32
C HIS A 68 3.82 20.76 -40.92
N ALA A 69 4.78 20.38 -40.09
CA ALA A 69 5.03 21.02 -38.81
C ALA A 69 6.51 21.39 -38.62
N SER A 70 6.73 22.47 -37.86
CA SER A 70 8.05 22.96 -37.49
C SER A 70 8.62 22.13 -36.33
N PHE A 71 9.90 21.74 -36.45
CA PHE A 71 10.67 21.08 -35.39
C PHE A 71 12.01 21.79 -35.18
N ILE A 72 12.54 21.75 -33.97
CA ILE A 72 13.92 22.11 -33.66
C ILE A 72 14.77 20.86 -33.80
N ALA A 73 15.81 20.92 -34.63
CA ALA A 73 16.76 19.82 -34.82
C ALA A 73 18.08 20.10 -34.09
N VAL A 74 18.55 19.13 -33.31
CA VAL A 74 19.85 19.19 -32.61
C VAL A 74 20.71 18.04 -33.10
N SER A 75 21.90 18.36 -33.61
CA SER A 75 22.89 17.34 -33.99
C SER A 75 23.24 16.50 -32.77
N ASP A 76 22.99 15.20 -32.84
CA ASP A 76 23.22 14.25 -31.77
C ASP A 76 23.68 12.91 -32.38
N PRO A 77 24.91 12.86 -32.91
CA PRO A 77 25.38 11.74 -33.71
C PRO A 77 25.43 10.46 -32.88
N VAL A 78 24.97 9.36 -33.47
CA VAL A 78 25.12 8.02 -32.88
C VAL A 78 26.48 7.41 -33.16
N PHE A 79 27.33 8.08 -33.95
CA PHE A 79 28.71 7.68 -34.20
C PHE A 79 29.62 8.34 -33.19
N GLU A 80 30.64 7.61 -32.73
CA GLU A 80 31.72 8.24 -31.98
C GLU A 80 32.37 9.38 -32.81
N PRO A 81 32.97 10.39 -32.15
CA PRO A 81 33.44 11.60 -32.84
C PRO A 81 34.40 11.34 -34.01
N ARG A 82 35.24 10.30 -33.93
CA ARG A 82 36.19 9.95 -34.99
C ARG A 82 35.50 9.40 -36.23
N LEU A 83 34.48 8.54 -36.05
CA LEU A 83 33.71 7.96 -37.16
C LEU A 83 32.83 9.04 -37.81
N ALA A 84 32.14 9.86 -37.01
CA ALA A 84 31.35 10.98 -37.48
C ALA A 84 32.16 11.98 -38.32
N ALA A 85 33.39 12.30 -37.89
CA ALA A 85 34.27 13.22 -38.64
C ALA A 85 34.74 12.66 -40.00
N LYS A 86 34.82 11.32 -40.14
CA LYS A 86 35.24 10.65 -41.38
C LYS A 86 34.10 10.54 -42.40
N TYR A 87 32.86 10.42 -41.93
CA TYR A 87 31.65 10.30 -42.75
C TYR A 87 30.67 11.46 -42.47
N PRO A 88 31.01 12.71 -42.83
CA PRO A 88 30.19 13.89 -42.48
C PRO A 88 28.82 13.94 -43.15
N ASP A 89 28.60 13.12 -44.20
CA ASP A 89 27.33 13.00 -44.92
C ASP A 89 26.33 12.05 -44.23
N ILE A 90 26.78 11.32 -43.20
CA ILE A 90 25.98 10.43 -42.36
C ILE A 90 25.83 11.08 -40.99
N GLY A 91 24.60 11.23 -40.49
CA GLY A 91 24.35 11.86 -39.20
C GLY A 91 23.06 11.44 -38.54
N SER A 92 22.96 11.75 -37.25
CA SER A 92 21.75 11.58 -36.45
C SER A 92 21.42 12.90 -35.74
N TYR A 93 20.15 13.25 -35.70
CA TYR A 93 19.64 14.49 -35.13
C TYR A 93 18.46 14.19 -34.22
N ARG A 94 18.47 14.71 -32.99
CA ARG A 94 17.28 14.75 -32.14
C ARG A 94 16.36 15.86 -32.65
N VAL A 95 15.06 15.59 -32.70
CA VAL A 95 14.05 16.56 -33.16
C VAL A 95 12.91 16.67 -32.14
N GLU A 96 12.44 17.90 -31.93
CA GLU A 96 11.34 18.21 -31.00
C GLU A 96 10.45 19.33 -31.57
N GLY A 97 9.15 19.27 -31.28
CA GLY A 97 8.15 20.26 -31.69
C GLY A 97 6.76 19.96 -31.12
N GLU A 98 5.76 20.78 -31.44
CA GLU A 98 4.38 20.59 -30.97
C GLU A 98 3.76 19.25 -31.40
N TRP A 99 4.28 18.66 -32.49
CA TRP A 99 3.86 17.36 -33.01
C TRP A 99 4.67 16.18 -32.47
N GLY A 100 5.47 16.41 -31.43
CA GLY A 100 6.20 15.37 -30.71
C GLY A 100 7.71 15.45 -30.86
N ALA A 101 8.37 14.37 -30.43
CA ALA A 101 9.83 14.26 -30.42
C ALA A 101 10.31 12.92 -31.00
N GLY A 102 11.55 12.90 -31.49
CA GLY A 102 12.14 11.72 -32.09
C GLY A 102 13.56 11.93 -32.61
N ARG A 103 13.97 11.08 -33.56
CA ARG A 103 15.29 11.18 -34.22
C ARG A 103 15.17 11.09 -35.73
N ILE A 104 16.10 11.79 -36.39
CA ILE A 104 16.33 11.75 -37.83
C ILE A 104 17.70 11.14 -38.08
N ALA A 105 17.75 10.04 -38.81
CA ALA A 105 18.94 9.51 -39.44
C ALA A 105 19.03 10.05 -40.88
N ILE A 106 20.16 10.67 -41.21
CA ILE A 106 20.43 11.17 -42.56
C ILE A 106 21.66 10.49 -43.15
N SER A 107 21.63 10.17 -44.43
CA SER A 107 22.76 9.61 -45.18
C SER A 107 22.70 10.02 -46.66
N HIS A 108 23.62 9.54 -47.48
CA HIS A 108 23.53 9.70 -48.95
C HIS A 108 22.33 8.95 -49.57
N ARG A 109 21.68 8.04 -48.83
CA ARG A 109 20.49 7.32 -49.29
C ARG A 109 19.18 8.07 -49.03
N GLY A 110 19.21 9.09 -48.17
CA GLY A 110 18.04 9.90 -47.83
C GLY A 110 17.92 10.13 -46.33
N VAL A 111 16.69 10.34 -45.89
CA VAL A 111 16.29 10.58 -44.51
C VAL A 111 15.38 9.44 -44.03
N ASP A 112 15.71 8.88 -42.87
CA ASP A 112 14.81 8.06 -42.06
C ASP A 112 14.51 8.83 -40.78
N ALA A 113 13.23 8.90 -40.38
CA ALA A 113 12.83 9.52 -39.14
C ALA A 113 11.78 8.66 -38.42
N LEU A 114 11.90 8.58 -37.10
CA LEU A 114 10.89 8.00 -36.23
C LEU A 114 10.59 9.02 -35.13
N LEU A 115 9.32 9.43 -35.03
CA LEU A 115 8.85 10.42 -34.07
C LEU A 115 7.60 9.93 -33.36
N ARG A 116 7.48 10.23 -32.06
CA ARG A 116 6.26 9.96 -31.30
C ARG A 116 5.43 11.23 -31.18
N GLY A 117 4.31 11.27 -31.90
CA GLY A 117 3.35 12.36 -31.85
C GLY A 117 2.12 12.03 -31.00
N PRO A 118 1.17 12.99 -30.87
CA PRO A 118 -0.02 12.84 -30.03
C PRO A 118 -0.94 11.67 -30.43
N ALA A 119 -0.97 11.35 -31.73
CA ALA A 119 -1.80 10.29 -32.30
C ALA A 119 -1.06 8.95 -32.46
N GLY A 120 0.20 8.85 -32.02
CA GLY A 120 1.04 7.66 -32.13
C GLY A 120 2.41 7.92 -32.74
N THR A 121 3.19 6.86 -32.85
CA THR A 121 4.51 6.91 -33.50
C THR A 121 4.33 6.95 -35.02
N PHE A 122 5.01 7.87 -35.68
CA PHE A 122 5.00 7.98 -37.15
C PHE A 122 6.41 7.96 -37.71
N ALA A 123 6.52 7.48 -38.94
CA ALA A 123 7.77 7.28 -39.64
C ALA A 123 7.81 8.11 -40.93
N ILE A 124 9.00 8.61 -41.27
CA ILE A 124 9.32 9.19 -42.58
C ILE A 124 10.47 8.37 -43.15
N GLN A 125 10.23 7.64 -44.23
CA GLN A 125 11.21 6.66 -44.75
C GLN A 125 11.32 6.70 -46.27
N PRO A 126 12.47 6.33 -46.86
CA PRO A 126 12.60 6.24 -48.31
C PRO A 126 11.58 5.24 -48.90
N ALA A 127 10.92 5.61 -50.00
CA ALA A 127 9.95 4.75 -50.68
C ALA A 127 10.60 3.57 -51.45
N GLY A 128 11.92 3.64 -51.66
CA GLY A 128 12.72 2.65 -52.37
C GLY A 128 14.16 3.14 -52.54
N GLU A 129 15.04 2.28 -53.06
CA GLU A 129 16.45 2.65 -53.26
C GLU A 129 16.61 3.76 -54.29
N ASN A 130 17.23 4.88 -53.91
CA ASN A 130 17.58 6.00 -54.78
C ASN A 130 16.41 6.67 -55.53
N ASP A 131 15.19 6.55 -55.00
CA ASP A 131 13.97 7.08 -55.62
C ASP A 131 13.80 8.60 -55.37
N GLY A 132 14.45 9.15 -54.33
CA GLY A 132 14.26 10.54 -53.91
C GLY A 132 12.85 10.84 -53.38
N ARG A 133 12.02 9.81 -53.25
CA ARG A 133 10.66 9.80 -52.71
C ARG A 133 10.68 9.15 -51.33
N HIS A 134 9.81 9.65 -50.45
CA HIS A 134 9.64 9.23 -49.07
C HIS A 134 8.18 8.98 -48.78
N LEU A 135 7.94 8.06 -47.84
CA LEU A 135 6.65 7.69 -47.31
C LEU A 135 6.48 8.29 -45.92
N VAL A 136 5.28 8.77 -45.63
CA VAL A 136 4.88 9.30 -44.32
C VAL A 136 3.63 8.56 -43.85
N PHE A 137 3.73 7.90 -42.70
CA PHE A 137 2.72 6.96 -42.20
C PHE A 137 2.90 6.70 -40.69
N TYR A 138 1.88 6.15 -40.05
CA TYR A 138 1.98 5.70 -38.64
C TYR A 138 2.66 4.33 -38.56
N SER A 139 3.51 4.08 -37.55
CA SER A 139 4.29 2.84 -37.46
C SER A 139 3.47 1.59 -37.07
N ASP A 140 2.19 1.75 -36.75
CA ASP A 140 1.24 0.63 -36.63
C ASP A 140 0.72 0.17 -38.01
N GLN A 141 0.96 0.94 -39.08
CA GLN A 141 0.45 0.66 -40.43
C GLN A 141 1.36 -0.23 -41.27
N TYR A 142 2.56 -0.61 -40.82
CA TYR A 142 3.36 -1.56 -41.59
C TYR A 142 2.57 -2.85 -41.81
N THR A 143 2.55 -3.35 -43.05
CA THR A 143 2.06 -4.71 -43.27
C THR A 143 3.06 -5.67 -42.66
N ASP A 144 2.55 -6.72 -42.00
CA ASP A 144 3.27 -7.99 -42.01
C ASP A 144 2.94 -8.63 -43.37
N PRO A 145 3.86 -8.68 -44.34
CA PRO A 145 3.65 -9.56 -45.47
C PRO A 145 3.57 -10.99 -44.89
N GLU A 146 2.79 -11.87 -45.52
CA GLU A 146 2.78 -13.33 -45.27
C GLU A 146 4.15 -13.99 -45.58
N ASN A 147 5.24 -13.51 -44.98
CA ASN A 147 6.58 -14.00 -45.19
C ASN A 147 6.97 -14.89 -44.00
N ASN A 148 6.87 -16.20 -44.26
CA ASN A 148 7.47 -17.35 -43.57
C ASN A 148 8.84 -17.07 -42.91
N LEU A 149 8.89 -16.32 -41.81
CA LEU A 149 10.01 -16.32 -40.88
C LEU A 149 9.60 -17.10 -39.65
N PRO A 150 10.47 -17.96 -39.10
CA PRO A 150 10.30 -18.40 -37.73
C PRO A 150 10.57 -17.20 -36.82
N LEU A 151 9.51 -16.65 -36.25
CA LEU A 151 9.54 -15.47 -35.37
C LEU A 151 9.98 -15.82 -33.94
N ALA A 152 10.70 -16.94 -33.79
CA ALA A 152 11.40 -17.29 -32.57
C ALA A 152 12.66 -16.42 -32.46
N CYS A 153 13.02 -15.98 -31.26
CA CYS A 153 14.31 -15.32 -31.01
C CYS A 153 15.37 -16.27 -30.41
N GLY A 154 15.05 -17.57 -30.29
CA GLY A 154 15.99 -18.57 -29.78
C GLY A 154 16.26 -18.47 -28.27
N TYR A 155 15.42 -17.75 -27.52
CA TYR A 155 15.48 -17.70 -26.07
C TYR A 155 15.26 -19.09 -25.46
N ASP A 156 16.23 -19.56 -24.66
CA ASP A 156 16.12 -20.79 -23.88
C ASP A 156 15.94 -20.46 -22.37
N PRO A 157 14.78 -20.78 -21.77
CA PRO A 157 14.55 -20.58 -20.34
C PRO A 157 15.42 -21.49 -19.45
N ALA A 158 16.05 -22.53 -20.00
CA ALA A 158 16.94 -23.45 -19.30
C ALA A 158 18.43 -23.07 -19.39
N ASP A 159 18.81 -22.04 -20.15
CA ASP A 159 20.20 -21.61 -20.27
C ASP A 159 20.70 -21.04 -18.92
N PRO A 160 21.77 -21.59 -18.32
CA PRO A 160 22.32 -21.11 -17.06
C PRO A 160 22.86 -19.67 -17.10
N LEU A 161 23.10 -19.10 -18.29
CA LEU A 161 23.44 -17.68 -18.48
C LEU A 161 22.20 -16.77 -18.44
N ASN A 162 21.02 -17.30 -18.75
CA ASN A 162 19.72 -16.64 -18.63
C ASN A 162 19.08 -16.92 -17.26
N SER A 163 19.50 -17.99 -16.58
CA SER A 163 19.26 -18.15 -15.15
C SER A 163 20.23 -17.25 -14.39
N VAL A 164 19.83 -16.01 -14.12
CA VAL A 164 20.42 -15.29 -12.99
C VAL A 164 20.32 -16.24 -11.80
N GLN A 165 21.49 -16.66 -11.29
CA GLN A 165 21.58 -17.49 -10.11
C GLN A 165 20.74 -16.84 -9.02
N ASN A 166 19.68 -17.55 -8.65
CA ASN A 166 18.85 -17.32 -7.47
C ASN A 166 19.70 -17.47 -6.20
N ASP A 167 20.62 -16.53 -5.96
CA ASP A 167 21.23 -16.33 -4.65
C ASP A 167 20.21 -15.59 -3.78
N LYS A 168 19.37 -16.36 -3.09
CA LYS A 168 18.60 -15.94 -1.89
C LYS A 168 17.71 -14.68 -1.99
N SER A 169 17.37 -14.21 -3.18
CA SER A 169 16.27 -13.29 -3.44
C SER A 169 15.29 -13.87 -4.46
N GLY A 170 14.94 -15.14 -4.29
CA GLY A 170 13.81 -15.78 -4.96
C GLY A 170 12.48 -15.23 -4.43
N GLY A 171 12.29 -13.93 -4.50
CA GLY A 171 10.95 -13.41 -4.66
C GLY A 171 10.53 -13.72 -6.09
N ALA A 172 9.30 -14.21 -6.30
CA ALA A 172 8.62 -14.03 -7.57
C ALA A 172 8.88 -12.61 -8.11
N ALA A 173 8.84 -12.38 -9.42
CA ALA A 173 8.54 -11.04 -9.91
C ALA A 173 7.16 -10.67 -9.31
N GLY A 174 7.19 -10.01 -8.14
CA GLY A 174 6.07 -9.96 -7.18
C GLY A 174 6.40 -10.08 -5.68
N ALA A 175 7.59 -10.55 -5.25
CA ALA A 175 7.87 -10.81 -3.82
C ALA A 175 9.11 -10.11 -3.22
N ALA A 176 9.74 -9.18 -3.93
CA ALA A 176 10.64 -8.20 -3.32
C ALA A 176 10.33 -6.81 -3.91
N PHE A 177 9.71 -5.96 -3.11
CA PHE A 177 9.48 -4.56 -3.43
C PHE A 177 10.84 -3.87 -3.61
N THR A 178 11.21 -3.51 -4.83
CA THR A 178 12.21 -2.44 -5.02
C THR A 178 11.52 -1.15 -4.53
N PRO A 179 12.06 -0.45 -3.51
CA PRO A 179 11.42 0.74 -2.98
C PRO A 179 11.30 1.82 -4.05
N LYS A 180 10.16 2.53 -4.03
CA LYS A 180 9.86 3.75 -4.81
C LYS A 180 11.10 4.61 -5.00
N SER A 181 11.52 4.90 -6.24
CA SER A 181 12.48 5.97 -6.47
C SER A 181 11.70 7.30 -6.54
N LYS A 182 11.42 7.90 -5.38
CA LYS A 182 10.75 9.21 -5.35
C LYS A 182 11.69 10.28 -5.90
N ALA A 183 11.33 10.87 -7.05
CA ALA A 183 12.07 11.96 -7.67
C ALA A 183 13.60 11.72 -7.74
N ALA A 184 14.00 10.52 -8.17
CA ALA A 184 15.41 10.19 -8.33
C ALA A 184 15.96 10.89 -9.56
N ALA A 185 17.15 11.47 -9.45
CA ALA A 185 17.85 12.06 -10.60
C ALA A 185 17.96 11.03 -11.73
N ARG A 186 17.66 11.46 -12.95
CA ARG A 186 17.72 10.63 -14.15
C ARG A 186 18.91 11.05 -15.01
N GLU A 187 19.94 10.23 -14.95
CA GLU A 187 21.08 10.30 -15.85
C GLU A 187 20.79 9.53 -17.15
N LEU A 188 21.42 9.96 -18.24
CA LEU A 188 21.47 9.19 -19.48
C LEU A 188 22.67 8.22 -19.41
N ARG A 189 22.40 6.92 -19.58
CA ARG A 189 23.43 5.87 -19.60
C ARG A 189 23.81 5.53 -21.03
N GLN A 190 25.00 5.93 -21.45
CA GLN A 190 25.51 5.64 -22.79
C GLN A 190 26.36 4.36 -22.77
N TYR A 191 26.05 3.42 -23.66
CA TYR A 191 26.79 2.18 -23.87
C TYR A 191 27.43 2.16 -25.25
N ASP A 192 28.68 1.71 -25.30
CA ASP A 192 29.46 1.64 -26.52
C ASP A 192 29.17 0.33 -27.28
N LEU A 193 28.59 0.48 -28.47
CA LEU A 193 28.14 -0.60 -29.35
C LEU A 193 29.15 -0.81 -30.49
N ALA A 194 29.58 -2.05 -30.68
CA ALA A 194 30.32 -2.49 -31.85
C ALA A 194 29.41 -3.34 -32.76
N LEU A 195 29.16 -2.86 -33.98
CA LEU A 195 28.36 -3.59 -34.97
C LEU A 195 29.23 -4.22 -36.05
N THR A 196 28.81 -5.41 -36.48
CA THR A 196 29.35 -6.11 -37.65
C THR A 196 28.22 -6.58 -38.56
N ASN A 197 28.56 -7.12 -39.74
CA ASN A 197 27.58 -7.60 -40.70
C ASN A 197 28.11 -8.79 -41.52
N THR A 198 27.19 -9.63 -42.02
CA THR A 198 27.49 -10.61 -43.08
C THR A 198 27.67 -9.92 -44.43
N GLY A 199 28.44 -10.51 -45.34
CA GLY A 199 28.67 -9.98 -46.68
C GLY A 199 27.39 -9.92 -47.51
N GLU A 200 26.43 -10.80 -47.25
CA GLU A 200 25.09 -10.79 -47.81
C GLU A 200 24.31 -9.55 -47.38
N PHE A 201 24.38 -9.18 -46.09
CA PHE A 201 23.80 -7.93 -45.60
C PHE A 201 24.42 -6.72 -46.29
N ALA A 202 25.75 -6.67 -46.42
CA ALA A 202 26.41 -5.57 -47.11
C ALA A 202 25.90 -5.41 -48.55
N GLN A 203 25.79 -6.51 -49.29
CA GLN A 203 25.26 -6.50 -50.65
C GLN A 203 23.80 -6.04 -50.70
N ARG A 204 23.00 -6.43 -49.71
CA ARG A 204 21.58 -6.06 -49.59
C ARG A 204 21.36 -4.56 -49.41
N VAL A 205 22.22 -3.87 -48.67
CA VAL A 205 22.05 -2.43 -48.35
C VAL A 205 22.79 -1.47 -49.29
N GLY A 206 23.61 -1.99 -50.22
CA GLY A 206 24.25 -1.18 -51.29
C GLY A 206 25.66 -1.61 -51.69
N GLY A 207 26.29 -2.50 -50.92
CA GLY A 207 27.55 -3.17 -51.28
C GLY A 207 28.83 -2.38 -50.99
N LYS A 208 28.74 -1.19 -50.37
CA LYS A 208 29.91 -0.41 -49.92
C LYS A 208 29.89 -0.23 -48.40
N LYS A 209 31.07 0.07 -47.83
CA LYS A 209 31.18 0.41 -46.40
C LYS A 209 30.29 1.59 -46.00
N GLU A 210 30.20 2.61 -46.85
CA GLU A 210 29.36 3.79 -46.63
C GLU A 210 27.87 3.42 -46.54
N ASP A 211 27.41 2.46 -47.34
CA ASP A 211 26.02 1.98 -47.33
C ASP A 211 25.71 1.19 -46.05
N VAL A 212 26.64 0.34 -45.60
CA VAL A 212 26.51 -0.40 -44.34
C VAL A 212 26.50 0.56 -43.15
N LEU A 213 27.38 1.56 -43.13
CA LEU A 213 27.38 2.59 -42.08
C LEU A 213 26.10 3.42 -42.08
N ALA A 214 25.52 3.72 -43.25
CA ALA A 214 24.23 4.38 -43.33
C ALA A 214 23.12 3.52 -42.72
N ALA A 215 23.10 2.22 -43.00
CA ALA A 215 22.16 1.27 -42.39
C ALA A 215 22.35 1.18 -40.86
N PHE A 216 23.59 1.08 -40.37
CA PHE A 216 23.88 1.10 -38.94
C PHE A 216 23.43 2.41 -38.28
N ASN A 217 23.63 3.56 -38.92
CA ASN A 217 23.17 4.85 -38.42
C ASN A 217 21.64 4.90 -38.32
N THR A 218 20.91 4.41 -39.33
CA THR A 218 19.44 4.31 -39.29
C THR A 218 18.99 3.40 -38.16
N ALA A 219 19.58 2.21 -38.03
CA ALA A 219 19.20 1.23 -37.00
C ALA A 219 19.44 1.77 -35.57
N VAL A 220 20.64 2.27 -35.29
CA VAL A 220 21.01 2.81 -33.96
C VAL A 220 20.21 4.07 -33.63
N SER A 221 19.96 4.94 -34.60
CA SER A 221 19.09 6.12 -34.39
C SER A 221 17.66 5.71 -34.05
N THR A 222 17.14 4.65 -34.66
CA THR A 222 15.79 4.15 -34.44
C THR A 222 15.62 3.60 -33.02
N ILE A 223 16.50 2.69 -32.58
CA ILE A 223 16.41 2.13 -31.22
C ILE A 223 16.63 3.19 -30.13
N ASN A 224 17.46 4.21 -30.37
CA ASN A 224 17.68 5.29 -29.41
C ASN A 224 16.42 6.15 -29.19
N VAL A 225 15.48 6.23 -30.14
CA VAL A 225 14.17 6.88 -29.91
C VAL A 225 13.38 6.16 -28.81
N ILE A 226 13.53 4.84 -28.72
CA ILE A 226 12.84 3.99 -27.74
C ILE A 226 13.61 3.99 -26.43
N PHE A 227 14.91 3.69 -26.45
CA PHE A 227 15.71 3.45 -25.24
C PHE A 227 15.93 4.71 -24.41
N GLU A 228 16.15 5.86 -25.06
CA GLU A 228 16.35 7.11 -24.35
C GLU A 228 15.08 7.52 -23.60
N ARG A 229 13.92 7.34 -24.23
CA ARG A 229 12.59 7.66 -23.67
C ARG A 229 12.13 6.67 -22.60
N GLU A 230 12.26 5.37 -22.85
CA GLU A 230 11.69 4.35 -21.97
C GLU A 230 12.57 4.08 -20.74
N VAL A 231 13.90 4.07 -20.90
CA VAL A 231 14.82 3.58 -19.85
C VAL A 231 16.02 4.49 -19.59
N GLY A 232 16.15 5.61 -20.31
CA GLY A 232 17.28 6.53 -20.18
C GLY A 232 18.60 5.94 -20.67
N VAL A 233 18.56 5.15 -21.75
CA VAL A 233 19.74 4.47 -22.32
C VAL A 233 20.02 4.93 -23.74
N ARG A 234 21.31 5.15 -24.06
CA ARG A 234 21.78 5.50 -25.41
C ARG A 234 22.80 4.48 -25.91
N MET A 235 22.63 4.01 -27.15
CA MET A 235 23.64 3.25 -27.86
C MET A 235 24.54 4.20 -28.67
N ASN A 236 25.85 4.07 -28.50
CA ASN A 236 26.87 4.83 -29.22
C ASN A 236 27.71 3.89 -30.11
N LEU A 237 27.65 4.07 -31.43
CA LEU A 237 28.35 3.25 -32.40
C LEU A 237 29.84 3.61 -32.48
N LEU A 238 30.69 2.65 -32.17
CA LEU A 238 32.14 2.81 -32.19
C LEU A 238 32.74 2.78 -33.59
N ALA A 239 33.88 3.46 -33.77
CA ALA A 239 34.62 3.49 -35.04
C ALA A 239 35.16 2.12 -35.45
N VAL A 240 35.37 1.22 -34.47
CA VAL A 240 35.81 -0.15 -34.75
C VAL A 240 34.80 -0.93 -35.60
N SER A 241 33.53 -0.52 -35.58
CA SER A 241 32.50 -1.10 -36.45
C SER A 241 32.85 -0.96 -37.93
N GLU A 242 33.59 0.08 -38.35
CA GLU A 242 34.05 0.23 -39.74
C GLU A 242 35.05 -0.88 -40.16
N ASP A 243 35.90 -1.31 -39.22
CA ASP A 243 36.89 -2.38 -39.42
C ASP A 243 36.24 -3.77 -39.41
N LEU A 244 35.04 -3.87 -38.83
CA LEU A 244 34.20 -5.07 -38.79
C LEU A 244 33.25 -5.20 -39.99
N ILE A 245 33.29 -4.29 -40.98
CA ILE A 245 32.44 -4.39 -42.16
C ILE A 245 33.02 -5.39 -43.17
N TYR A 246 32.26 -6.45 -43.44
CA TYR A 246 32.54 -7.41 -44.50
C TYR A 246 31.63 -7.17 -45.71
N LEU A 247 32.21 -7.05 -46.91
CA LEU A 247 31.47 -6.69 -48.14
C LEU A 247 31.19 -7.88 -49.07
N ASP A 248 31.98 -8.94 -48.97
CA ASP A 248 31.91 -10.10 -49.87
C ASP A 248 31.58 -11.36 -49.08
N ALA A 249 30.36 -11.87 -49.31
CA ALA A 249 29.81 -13.09 -48.73
C ALA A 249 30.70 -14.34 -48.92
N LYS A 250 31.63 -14.34 -49.89
CA LYS A 250 32.53 -15.48 -50.11
C LYS A 250 33.78 -15.44 -49.24
N THR A 251 34.09 -14.29 -48.65
CA THR A 251 35.36 -14.05 -47.95
C THR A 251 35.19 -13.55 -46.53
N ASP A 252 33.95 -13.31 -46.11
CA ASP A 252 33.65 -13.00 -44.73
C ASP A 252 33.87 -14.23 -43.82
N PRO A 253 33.90 -14.04 -42.50
CA PRO A 253 34.13 -15.13 -41.55
C PRO A 253 32.83 -15.90 -41.21
N PHE A 254 31.72 -15.68 -41.91
CA PHE A 254 30.40 -16.19 -41.52
C PHE A 254 29.97 -17.34 -42.43
N THR A 255 29.95 -18.57 -41.92
CA THR A 255 29.54 -19.74 -42.71
C THR A 255 28.04 -20.00 -42.66
N ASP A 256 27.37 -19.46 -41.65
CA ASP A 256 25.96 -19.73 -41.33
C ASP A 256 25.14 -18.44 -41.51
N SER A 257 25.35 -17.73 -42.62
CA SER A 257 24.81 -16.38 -42.84
C SER A 257 23.28 -16.30 -42.89
N ASP A 258 22.60 -17.43 -43.09
CA ASP A 258 21.14 -17.59 -43.05
C ASP A 258 20.61 -18.31 -41.79
N GLU A 259 21.47 -18.64 -40.82
CA GLU A 259 21.06 -19.25 -39.53
C GLU A 259 21.52 -18.36 -38.36
N GLY A 260 20.58 -17.62 -37.74
CA GLY A 260 20.87 -16.66 -36.68
C GLY A 260 21.54 -17.31 -35.47
N SER A 261 21.07 -18.50 -35.07
CA SER A 261 21.66 -19.26 -33.97
C SER A 261 23.12 -19.69 -34.23
N GLY A 262 23.46 -20.00 -35.49
CA GLY A 262 24.83 -20.32 -35.91
C GLY A 262 25.79 -19.12 -35.84
N LEU A 263 25.28 -17.90 -36.04
CA LEU A 263 26.08 -16.67 -36.02
C LEU A 263 26.57 -16.25 -34.64
N LEU A 264 25.95 -16.72 -33.55
CA LEU A 264 26.28 -16.33 -32.17
C LEU A 264 27.74 -16.59 -31.78
N ASP A 265 28.33 -17.69 -32.24
CA ASP A 265 29.74 -18.00 -31.98
C ASP A 265 30.67 -17.39 -33.05
N GLN A 266 30.18 -17.24 -34.28
CA GLN A 266 30.97 -16.71 -35.40
C GLN A 266 31.25 -15.21 -35.25
N VAL A 267 30.34 -14.45 -34.63
CA VAL A 267 30.55 -13.02 -34.33
C VAL A 267 31.73 -12.80 -33.38
N ILE A 268 31.97 -13.72 -32.42
CA ILE A 268 33.16 -13.66 -31.54
C ILE A 268 34.43 -13.82 -32.37
N GLU A 269 34.44 -14.80 -33.28
CA GLU A 269 35.58 -15.06 -34.15
C GLU A 269 35.85 -13.87 -35.09
N ALA A 270 34.82 -13.26 -35.67
CA ALA A 270 34.96 -12.06 -36.49
C ALA A 270 35.64 -10.91 -35.74
N PHE A 271 35.24 -10.65 -34.49
CA PHE A 271 35.85 -9.64 -33.63
C PHE A 271 37.32 -9.97 -33.30
N ASN A 272 37.62 -11.24 -33.04
CA ASN A 272 38.98 -11.70 -32.79
C ASN A 272 39.88 -11.54 -34.02
N ILE A 273 39.40 -11.89 -35.22
CA ILE A 273 40.12 -11.73 -36.49
C ILE A 273 40.44 -10.26 -36.75
N ALA A 274 39.48 -9.37 -36.46
CA ALA A 274 39.66 -7.93 -36.57
C ALA A 274 40.52 -7.30 -35.45
N ASN A 275 41.01 -8.11 -34.49
CA ASN A 275 41.77 -7.69 -33.32
C ASN A 275 41.05 -6.65 -32.44
N VAL A 276 39.73 -6.77 -32.30
CA VAL A 276 38.93 -5.89 -31.44
C VAL A 276 39.04 -6.37 -29.99
N PRO A 277 39.65 -5.59 -29.07
CA PRO A 277 39.75 -5.99 -27.67
C PRO A 277 38.37 -6.09 -27.04
N THR A 278 38.12 -7.11 -26.22
CA THR A 278 36.85 -7.24 -25.48
C THR A 278 36.60 -6.09 -24.51
N THR A 279 37.60 -5.29 -24.15
CA THR A 279 37.43 -4.08 -23.32
C THR A 279 37.06 -2.83 -24.12
N ALA A 280 36.96 -2.91 -25.45
CA ALA A 280 36.78 -1.74 -26.31
C ALA A 280 35.30 -1.35 -26.52
N TYR A 281 34.36 -2.22 -26.17
CA TYR A 281 32.92 -2.04 -26.37
C TYR A 281 32.16 -2.69 -25.21
N ASP A 282 30.93 -2.25 -24.98
CA ASP A 282 30.02 -2.77 -23.96
C ASP A 282 29.11 -3.86 -24.51
N ILE A 283 28.76 -3.74 -25.79
CA ILE A 283 27.85 -4.64 -26.51
C ILE A 283 28.39 -4.88 -27.93
N GLY A 284 28.43 -6.14 -28.35
CA GLY A 284 28.71 -6.54 -29.72
C GLY A 284 27.45 -7.17 -30.34
N HIS A 285 27.18 -6.84 -31.61
CA HIS A 285 25.98 -7.30 -32.30
C HIS A 285 26.23 -7.40 -33.81
N ILE A 286 25.58 -8.36 -34.50
CA ILE A 286 25.71 -8.56 -35.95
C ILE A 286 24.36 -8.39 -36.68
N PHE A 287 24.41 -7.77 -37.87
CA PHE A 287 23.32 -7.80 -38.85
C PHE A 287 23.55 -8.86 -39.93
N THR A 288 22.50 -9.60 -40.28
CA THR A 288 22.47 -10.46 -41.49
C THR A 288 21.28 -10.17 -42.40
N SER A 289 21.35 -10.57 -43.67
CA SER A 289 20.35 -10.23 -44.69
C SER A 289 18.99 -10.90 -44.52
N SER A 290 18.96 -12.07 -43.89
CA SER A 290 17.75 -12.85 -43.58
C SER A 290 18.16 -14.09 -42.78
N CYS A 291 17.25 -14.67 -42.00
CA CYS A 291 17.45 -15.94 -41.32
C CYS A 291 16.30 -16.91 -41.62
N ILE A 292 16.58 -18.21 -41.61
CA ILE A 292 15.59 -19.28 -41.83
C ILE A 292 15.12 -19.95 -40.53
N ASP A 293 15.78 -19.67 -39.40
CA ASP A 293 15.61 -20.32 -38.09
C ASP A 293 15.03 -19.40 -37.01
N VAL A 294 15.35 -18.09 -37.03
CA VAL A 294 14.91 -17.09 -36.05
C VAL A 294 14.73 -15.69 -36.68
N GLY A 295 14.02 -14.79 -36.00
CA GLY A 295 13.96 -13.35 -36.37
C GLY A 295 15.20 -12.56 -35.91
N GLY A 296 15.79 -13.00 -34.80
CA GLY A 296 16.99 -12.49 -34.15
C GLY A 296 17.38 -13.50 -33.06
N VAL A 297 18.55 -13.36 -32.44
CA VAL A 297 18.89 -14.21 -31.29
C VAL A 297 19.97 -13.59 -30.42
N VAL A 298 19.83 -13.79 -29.11
CA VAL A 298 20.81 -13.37 -28.11
C VAL A 298 21.10 -14.48 -27.11
N SER A 299 22.39 -14.70 -26.87
CA SER A 299 22.91 -15.47 -25.71
C SER A 299 24.00 -14.71 -24.95
N GLY A 300 24.18 -13.43 -25.29
CA GLY A 300 25.17 -12.53 -24.74
C GLY A 300 24.57 -11.52 -23.80
N LEU A 301 25.27 -11.20 -22.71
CA LEU A 301 24.85 -10.14 -21.78
C LEU A 301 25.75 -8.91 -21.91
N ALA A 302 25.17 -7.72 -21.94
CA ALA A 302 25.91 -6.46 -21.99
C ALA A 302 26.94 -6.40 -20.85
N CYS A 303 28.13 -5.92 -21.16
CA CYS A 303 29.22 -5.76 -20.19
C CYS A 303 29.67 -7.06 -19.49
N SER A 304 29.36 -8.23 -20.07
CA SER A 304 29.82 -9.54 -19.62
C SER A 304 30.90 -10.14 -20.54
N GLY A 305 31.33 -11.37 -20.24
CA GLY A 305 32.22 -12.14 -21.13
C GLY A 305 31.55 -12.63 -22.42
N SER A 306 30.21 -12.70 -22.47
CA SER A 306 29.44 -13.15 -23.64
C SER A 306 28.84 -12.00 -24.46
N LYS A 307 29.15 -10.74 -24.13
CA LYS A 307 28.54 -9.51 -24.67
C LYS A 307 28.55 -9.31 -26.18
N THR A 308 29.27 -10.14 -26.93
CA THR A 308 29.32 -10.14 -28.41
C THR A 308 28.23 -10.96 -29.08
N ARG A 309 27.51 -11.78 -28.32
CA ARG A 309 26.60 -12.79 -28.85
C ARG A 309 25.18 -12.24 -29.03
N GLY A 310 24.99 -11.40 -30.05
CA GLY A 310 23.68 -10.90 -30.44
C GLY A 310 23.56 -10.73 -31.95
N VAL A 311 22.41 -11.14 -32.49
CA VAL A 311 22.15 -11.21 -33.93
C VAL A 311 20.78 -10.59 -34.25
N THR A 312 20.74 -9.70 -35.24
CA THR A 312 19.50 -9.19 -35.84
C THR A 312 19.43 -9.65 -37.29
N CYS A 313 18.33 -10.32 -37.66
CA CYS A 313 18.09 -10.73 -39.05
C CYS A 313 17.17 -9.70 -39.73
N LEU A 314 17.60 -9.17 -40.89
CA LEU A 314 16.86 -8.13 -41.59
C LEU A 314 15.49 -8.65 -42.09
N GLN A 315 14.42 -7.91 -41.79
CA GLN A 315 13.08 -8.15 -42.32
C GLN A 315 12.89 -7.37 -43.63
N GLY A 316 12.78 -8.08 -44.76
CA GLY A 316 12.54 -7.45 -46.06
C GLY A 316 13.71 -6.57 -46.53
N THR A 317 13.46 -5.28 -46.75
CA THR A 317 14.51 -4.29 -47.07
C THR A 317 14.56 -3.10 -46.10
N ASN A 318 13.67 -3.08 -45.11
CA ASN A 318 13.46 -1.94 -44.24
C ASN A 318 14.26 -2.07 -42.94
N VAL A 319 15.40 -1.37 -42.90
CA VAL A 319 16.32 -1.36 -41.74
C VAL A 319 15.68 -0.70 -40.52
N ALA A 320 14.96 0.40 -40.70
CA ALA A 320 14.31 1.12 -39.61
C ALA A 320 13.22 0.27 -38.94
N ARG A 321 12.34 -0.38 -39.73
CA ARG A 321 11.33 -1.31 -39.20
C ARG A 321 11.95 -2.51 -38.48
N THR A 322 13.00 -3.09 -39.06
CA THR A 322 13.73 -4.20 -38.40
C THR A 322 14.35 -3.72 -37.08
N ALA A 323 14.87 -2.50 -37.04
CA ALA A 323 15.44 -1.95 -35.81
C ALA A 323 14.39 -1.66 -34.74
N GLU A 324 13.25 -1.09 -35.12
CA GLU A 324 12.11 -0.79 -34.24
C GLU A 324 11.57 -2.05 -33.55
N ARG A 325 11.48 -3.17 -34.28
CA ARG A 325 10.95 -4.44 -33.77
C ARG A 325 12.02 -5.37 -33.23
N VAL A 326 12.86 -5.89 -34.13
CA VAL A 326 13.79 -6.99 -33.84
C VAL A 326 15.00 -6.49 -33.09
N MET A 327 15.71 -5.47 -33.57
CA MET A 327 16.93 -5.02 -32.89
C MET A 327 16.64 -4.47 -31.49
N ALA A 328 15.52 -3.77 -31.30
CA ALA A 328 15.09 -3.30 -29.99
C ALA A 328 14.76 -4.47 -29.03
N HIS A 329 14.12 -5.52 -29.53
CA HIS A 329 13.85 -6.77 -28.80
C HIS A 329 15.15 -7.49 -28.42
N GLU A 330 16.03 -7.74 -29.39
CA GLU A 330 17.28 -8.47 -29.15
C GLU A 330 18.23 -7.70 -28.23
N ILE A 331 18.42 -6.39 -28.43
CA ILE A 331 19.30 -5.64 -27.52
C ILE A 331 18.72 -5.60 -26.10
N ALA A 332 17.39 -5.58 -25.92
CA ALA A 332 16.80 -5.70 -24.59
C ALA A 332 17.12 -7.06 -23.92
N HIS A 333 17.17 -8.17 -24.66
CA HIS A 333 17.70 -9.45 -24.14
C HIS A 333 19.16 -9.33 -23.68
N GLN A 334 19.99 -8.56 -24.39
CA GLN A 334 21.38 -8.28 -23.93
C GLN A 334 21.40 -7.50 -22.60
N PHE A 335 20.31 -6.87 -22.21
CA PHE A 335 20.09 -6.25 -20.90
C PHE A 335 19.21 -7.09 -19.94
N THR A 336 19.12 -8.40 -20.14
CA THR A 336 18.40 -9.37 -19.28
C THR A 336 16.87 -9.22 -19.26
N VAL A 337 16.30 -8.52 -20.23
CA VAL A 337 14.85 -8.37 -20.34
C VAL A 337 14.26 -9.63 -20.95
N SER A 338 13.30 -10.27 -20.29
CA SER A 338 12.67 -11.50 -20.80
C SER A 338 11.32 -11.24 -21.47
N HIS A 339 10.78 -12.26 -22.12
CA HIS A 339 9.51 -12.16 -22.87
C HIS A 339 8.29 -11.88 -22.00
N THR A 340 7.31 -11.19 -22.58
CA THR A 340 6.07 -10.80 -21.90
C THR A 340 4.84 -11.58 -22.31
N PHE A 341 4.88 -12.35 -23.41
CA PHE A 341 3.73 -13.08 -23.94
C PHE A 341 3.38 -14.33 -23.11
N ASN A 342 2.10 -14.64 -22.98
CA ASN A 342 1.63 -15.81 -22.22
C ASN A 342 1.38 -17.07 -23.05
N ASN A 343 0.98 -16.93 -24.32
CA ASN A 343 0.71 -18.09 -25.16
C ASN A 343 1.06 -17.82 -26.63
N CYS A 344 2.00 -18.61 -27.15
CA CYS A 344 2.41 -18.55 -28.54
C CYS A 344 2.69 -19.96 -29.07
N PRO A 345 1.69 -20.71 -29.55
CA PRO A 345 1.83 -22.10 -29.96
C PRO A 345 2.99 -22.38 -30.94
N PRO A 346 3.31 -21.50 -31.91
CA PRO A 346 4.47 -21.69 -32.79
C PRO A 346 5.85 -21.61 -32.10
N ALA A 347 5.94 -20.98 -30.92
CA ALA A 347 7.20 -20.71 -30.20
C ALA A 347 7.03 -20.83 -28.66
N GLN A 348 6.23 -21.82 -28.23
CA GLN A 348 5.79 -21.93 -26.84
C GLN A 348 6.93 -22.25 -25.87
N ASP A 349 7.99 -22.88 -26.36
CA ASP A 349 9.24 -23.14 -25.66
C ASP A 349 10.01 -21.88 -25.28
N GLN A 350 9.72 -20.74 -25.92
CA GLN A 350 10.36 -19.44 -25.66
C GLN A 350 9.59 -18.59 -24.64
N ARG A 351 8.47 -19.10 -24.10
CA ARG A 351 7.69 -18.42 -23.07
C ARG A 351 8.49 -18.28 -21.77
N ALA A 352 8.66 -17.04 -21.31
CA ALA A 352 9.22 -16.74 -20.00
C ALA A 352 8.11 -16.70 -18.92
N GLY A 353 7.82 -17.84 -18.30
CA GLY A 353 6.68 -17.96 -17.37
C GLY A 353 6.73 -17.06 -16.13
N ASN A 354 7.88 -16.50 -15.80
CA ASN A 354 8.08 -15.54 -14.70
C ASN A 354 7.89 -14.07 -15.11
N THR A 355 7.67 -13.78 -16.40
CA THR A 355 7.38 -12.43 -16.92
C THR A 355 6.27 -12.39 -17.97
N ALA A 356 5.53 -13.50 -18.14
CA ALA A 356 4.43 -13.68 -19.09
C ALA A 356 3.14 -12.93 -18.67
N TYR A 357 3.21 -11.60 -18.66
CA TYR A 357 2.13 -10.70 -18.21
C TYR A 357 1.12 -10.29 -19.30
N GLU A 358 1.39 -10.57 -20.58
CA GLU A 358 0.50 -10.19 -21.69
C GLU A 358 -0.30 -11.40 -22.21
N PRO A 359 -1.62 -11.26 -22.47
CA PRO A 359 -2.41 -12.34 -23.05
C PRO A 359 -1.95 -12.70 -24.46
N GLY A 360 -2.03 -13.99 -24.79
CA GLY A 360 -1.70 -14.49 -26.14
C GLY A 360 -0.31 -14.08 -26.60
N SER A 361 -0.25 -13.51 -27.80
CA SER A 361 0.97 -12.98 -28.43
C SER A 361 1.59 -11.79 -27.70
N GLY A 362 0.81 -11.08 -26.89
CA GLY A 362 1.13 -9.71 -26.45
C GLY A 362 1.16 -8.70 -27.60
N THR A 363 1.52 -7.46 -27.26
CA THR A 363 1.61 -6.28 -28.14
C THR A 363 2.87 -5.42 -27.91
N THR A 364 3.58 -5.58 -26.78
CA THR A 364 4.80 -4.79 -26.50
C THR A 364 6.04 -5.34 -27.19
N ILE A 365 7.16 -4.60 -27.16
CA ILE A 365 8.43 -4.98 -27.81
C ILE A 365 8.91 -6.38 -27.39
N MET A 366 8.74 -6.77 -26.12
CA MET A 366 9.20 -8.08 -25.61
C MET A 366 8.17 -9.20 -25.79
N SER A 367 7.12 -8.93 -26.55
CA SER A 367 6.09 -9.90 -26.92
C SER A 367 6.34 -10.44 -28.32
N TYR A 368 5.53 -11.42 -28.75
CA TYR A 368 5.57 -12.00 -30.10
C TYR A 368 4.36 -11.54 -30.92
N ALA A 369 4.01 -10.26 -30.79
CA ALA A 369 2.88 -9.65 -31.46
C ALA A 369 2.84 -9.97 -32.97
N GLY A 370 1.71 -10.51 -33.42
CA GLY A 370 1.49 -10.92 -34.81
C GLY A 370 2.02 -12.31 -35.18
N ALA A 371 2.82 -12.97 -34.33
CA ALA A 371 3.50 -14.23 -34.64
C ALA A 371 2.80 -15.51 -34.18
N CYS A 372 1.74 -15.40 -33.36
CA CYS A 372 1.19 -16.51 -32.59
C CYS A 372 -0.11 -17.11 -33.16
N GLY A 373 -0.41 -16.85 -34.44
CA GLY A 373 -1.57 -17.42 -35.13
C GLY A 373 -2.90 -16.92 -34.57
N ASP A 374 -3.75 -17.84 -34.12
CA ASP A 374 -5.05 -17.52 -33.51
C ASP A 374 -4.95 -16.95 -32.09
N GLN A 375 -3.74 -16.93 -31.51
CA GLN A 375 -3.45 -16.28 -30.23
C GLN A 375 -3.00 -14.81 -30.38
N ASN A 376 -3.03 -14.26 -31.60
CA ASN A 376 -2.68 -12.87 -31.85
C ASN A 376 -3.79 -11.90 -31.39
N ILE A 377 -3.42 -10.93 -30.55
CA ILE A 377 -4.35 -9.94 -29.96
C ILE A 377 -4.19 -8.52 -30.51
N GLY A 378 -3.22 -8.30 -31.41
CA GLY A 378 -2.98 -7.01 -32.04
C GLY A 378 -1.62 -6.92 -32.73
N PRO A 379 -1.36 -5.83 -33.46
CA PRO A 379 -0.02 -5.52 -33.97
C PRO A 379 0.93 -5.13 -32.84
N GLU A 380 2.23 -5.19 -33.11
CA GLU A 380 3.27 -4.72 -32.20
C GLU A 380 3.26 -3.20 -32.08
N GLU A 381 3.46 -2.70 -30.86
CA GLU A 381 3.55 -1.29 -30.53
C GLU A 381 4.90 -1.02 -29.83
N ALA A 382 5.64 0.01 -30.28
CA ALA A 382 7.03 0.28 -29.89
C ALA A 382 7.19 0.92 -28.48
N TYR A 383 6.80 0.19 -27.44
CA TYR A 383 7.05 0.50 -26.03
C TYR A 383 7.29 -0.79 -25.23
N TYR A 384 7.82 -0.66 -24.01
CA TYR A 384 8.06 -1.78 -23.11
C TYR A 384 6.93 -1.92 -22.09
N HIS A 385 6.51 -3.16 -21.83
CA HIS A 385 5.67 -3.50 -20.69
C HIS A 385 6.37 -3.09 -19.38
N THR A 386 5.59 -2.77 -18.34
CA THR A 386 6.15 -2.36 -17.03
C THR A 386 7.17 -3.37 -16.46
N ALA A 387 6.94 -4.68 -16.65
CA ALA A 387 7.88 -5.72 -16.24
C ALA A 387 9.23 -5.63 -16.99
N SER A 388 9.17 -5.34 -18.29
CA SER A 388 10.36 -5.17 -19.12
C SER A 388 11.14 -3.93 -18.72
N LEU A 389 10.44 -2.82 -18.42
CA LEU A 389 11.07 -1.62 -17.86
C LEU A 389 11.78 -1.92 -16.54
N GLU A 390 11.13 -2.64 -15.62
CA GLU A 390 11.69 -3.02 -14.34
C GLU A 390 12.99 -3.83 -14.51
N GLN A 391 13.00 -4.86 -15.37
CA GLN A 391 14.20 -5.65 -15.65
C GLN A 391 15.32 -4.82 -16.28
N PHE A 392 15.01 -4.03 -17.31
CA PHE A 392 15.98 -3.23 -18.04
C PHE A 392 16.63 -2.20 -17.12
N ILE A 393 15.83 -1.46 -16.35
CA ILE A 393 16.29 -0.43 -15.43
C ILE A 393 17.11 -1.04 -14.30
N THR A 394 16.68 -2.17 -13.74
CA THR A 394 17.42 -2.88 -12.68
C THR A 394 18.78 -3.32 -13.19
N TYR A 395 18.86 -3.96 -14.36
CA TYR A 395 20.14 -4.45 -14.86
C TYR A 395 21.12 -3.32 -15.22
N THR A 396 20.61 -2.22 -15.79
CA THR A 396 21.42 -1.04 -16.17
C THR A 396 21.87 -0.19 -15.00
N ARG A 397 21.23 -0.28 -13.83
CA ARG A 397 21.53 0.59 -12.66
C ARG A 397 22.06 -0.17 -11.46
N GLU A 398 21.64 -1.41 -11.27
CA GLU A 398 22.00 -2.25 -10.12
C GLU A 398 22.73 -3.54 -10.55
N GLY A 399 22.54 -3.98 -11.80
CA GLY A 399 23.15 -5.19 -12.36
C GLY A 399 24.55 -4.99 -12.93
N ALA A 400 25.01 -5.97 -13.74
CA ALA A 400 26.36 -5.96 -14.31
C ALA A 400 26.59 -4.82 -15.32
N ALA A 401 25.54 -4.34 -15.98
CA ALA A 401 25.62 -3.20 -16.89
C ALA A 401 25.69 -1.84 -16.16
N SER A 402 25.60 -1.81 -14.83
CA SER A 402 25.68 -0.56 -14.06
C SER A 402 27.05 0.12 -14.11
N GLY A 403 28.12 -0.68 -14.21
CA GLY A 403 29.51 -0.19 -14.07
C GLY A 403 30.25 0.11 -15.37
N CYS A 404 29.65 -0.15 -16.53
CA CYS A 404 30.28 0.06 -17.84
C CYS A 404 29.73 1.28 -18.60
N ALA A 405 28.52 1.73 -18.27
CA ALA A 405 27.94 2.89 -18.93
C ALA A 405 28.78 4.15 -18.72
N THR A 406 28.92 4.95 -19.78
CA THR A 406 29.30 6.35 -19.64
C THR A 406 28.09 7.13 -19.13
N ILE A 407 28.19 7.66 -17.92
CA ILE A 407 27.13 8.45 -17.28
C ILE A 407 27.14 9.88 -17.81
N ILE A 408 26.01 10.32 -18.35
CA ILE A 408 25.77 11.70 -18.76
C ILE A 408 24.70 12.26 -17.82
N GLU A 409 25.13 13.11 -16.89
CA GLU A 409 24.26 13.77 -15.93
C GLU A 409 23.22 14.64 -16.66
N THR A 410 21.98 14.63 -16.18
CA THR A 410 20.91 15.50 -16.67
C THR A 410 20.20 16.18 -15.50
N ASP A 411 19.41 17.22 -15.81
CA ASP A 411 18.58 17.89 -14.81
C ASP A 411 17.21 17.19 -14.59
N ASN A 412 16.95 16.08 -15.30
CA ASN A 412 15.70 15.33 -15.17
C ASN A 412 15.61 14.54 -13.85
N VAL A 413 14.40 14.37 -13.33
CA VAL A 413 14.09 13.43 -12.24
C VAL A 413 12.97 12.50 -12.66
N THR A 414 12.75 11.42 -11.90
CA THR A 414 11.58 10.56 -12.16
C THR A 414 10.26 11.22 -11.81
N PRO A 415 9.18 10.85 -12.51
CA PRO A 415 7.83 11.14 -12.04
C PRO A 415 7.56 10.42 -10.70
N GLU A 416 6.56 10.89 -9.95
CA GLU A 416 6.02 10.23 -8.76
C GLU A 416 4.56 9.82 -9.04
N VAL A 417 4.31 8.51 -9.10
CA VAL A 417 2.96 7.96 -9.35
C VAL A 417 2.18 7.80 -8.05
N ARG A 418 0.89 8.16 -8.09
CA ARG A 418 -0.06 8.06 -6.98
C ARG A 418 -1.36 7.42 -7.43
N ILE A 419 -1.88 6.55 -6.58
CA ILE A 419 -3.19 5.90 -6.72
C ILE A 419 -3.91 6.02 -5.38
N ASP A 420 -5.22 6.17 -5.43
CA ASP A 420 -6.07 6.35 -4.25
C ASP A 420 -6.80 5.04 -3.89
N TYR A 421 -6.12 3.91 -4.05
CA TYR A 421 -6.63 2.57 -3.77
C TYR A 421 -5.86 1.93 -2.61
N GLU A 422 -6.58 1.20 -1.76
CA GLU A 422 -5.98 0.26 -0.80
C GLU A 422 -5.90 -1.13 -1.45
N ASP A 423 -4.95 -1.97 -1.02
CA ASP A 423 -4.87 -3.36 -1.49
C ASP A 423 -5.96 -4.21 -0.77
N GLY A 424 -6.49 -5.23 -1.45
CA GLY A 424 -7.31 -6.29 -0.85
C GLY A 424 -8.84 -6.07 -0.88
N PHE A 425 -9.35 -5.12 -1.66
CA PHE A 425 -10.80 -5.01 -1.91
C PHE A 425 -11.27 -6.04 -2.94
N PHE A 426 -12.60 -6.21 -3.07
CA PHE A 426 -13.21 -7.18 -3.97
C PHE A 426 -14.09 -6.51 -5.04
N ILE A 427 -14.12 -7.09 -6.25
CA ILE A 427 -15.05 -6.72 -7.32
C ILE A 427 -15.93 -7.92 -7.71
N PRO A 428 -17.15 -7.70 -8.24
CA PRO A 428 -17.98 -8.80 -8.76
C PRO A 428 -17.43 -9.37 -10.06
N ARG A 429 -17.64 -10.67 -10.29
CA ARG A 429 -17.26 -11.31 -11.56
C ARG A 429 -18.06 -10.74 -12.73
N SER A 430 -17.51 -10.86 -13.93
CA SER A 430 -18.12 -10.46 -15.20
C SER A 430 -18.67 -9.02 -15.19
N THR A 431 -18.03 -8.12 -14.44
CA THR A 431 -18.44 -6.72 -14.31
C THR A 431 -17.31 -5.79 -14.76
N PRO A 432 -17.57 -4.81 -15.63
CA PRO A 432 -16.59 -3.80 -16.02
C PRO A 432 -16.04 -3.02 -14.82
N PHE A 433 -14.78 -2.60 -14.91
CA PHE A 433 -14.16 -1.76 -13.88
C PHE A 433 -13.25 -0.70 -14.49
N ARG A 434 -12.99 0.35 -13.71
CA ARG A 434 -12.16 1.50 -14.10
C ARG A 434 -11.09 1.75 -13.06
N LEU A 435 -9.84 1.81 -13.50
CA LEU A 435 -8.71 2.25 -12.67
C LEU A 435 -8.31 3.66 -13.05
N THR A 436 -7.96 4.47 -12.06
CA THR A 436 -7.57 5.87 -12.18
C THR A 436 -6.40 6.15 -11.24
N GLY A 437 -5.42 6.88 -11.70
CA GLY A 437 -4.34 7.39 -10.86
C GLY A 437 -3.82 8.72 -11.40
N THR A 438 -2.74 9.19 -10.82
CA THR A 438 -2.09 10.45 -11.21
C THR A 438 -0.59 10.32 -11.09
N ALA A 439 0.16 11.22 -11.73
CA ALA A 439 1.57 11.40 -11.45
C ALA A 439 1.92 12.88 -11.42
N THR A 440 3.01 13.20 -10.72
CA THR A 440 3.62 14.52 -10.74
C THR A 440 5.09 14.39 -11.05
N ASP A 441 5.61 15.29 -11.87
CA ASP A 441 7.05 15.42 -12.13
C ASP A 441 7.54 16.79 -11.65
N ALA A 442 8.76 16.86 -11.12
CA ALA A 442 9.29 18.09 -10.54
C ALA A 442 9.88 19.05 -11.59
N ASN A 443 10.35 18.53 -12.72
CA ASN A 443 10.98 19.30 -13.78
C ASN A 443 10.19 19.31 -15.09
N ASP A 444 9.26 18.37 -15.28
CA ASP A 444 8.43 18.27 -16.48
C ASP A 444 6.97 18.65 -16.23
N PRO A 445 6.30 19.30 -17.20
CA PRO A 445 4.93 19.72 -17.04
C PRO A 445 3.96 18.54 -17.22
N PRO A 446 2.76 18.57 -16.60
CA PRO A 446 1.84 17.44 -16.62
C PRO A 446 1.42 16.95 -18.02
N GLU A 447 1.34 17.84 -19.01
CA GLU A 447 1.00 17.52 -20.40
C GLU A 447 2.05 16.68 -21.14
N GLN A 448 3.28 16.58 -20.61
CA GLN A 448 4.34 15.75 -21.17
C GLN A 448 4.27 14.30 -20.65
N LEU A 449 3.59 14.08 -19.53
CA LEU A 449 3.47 12.77 -18.92
C LEU A 449 2.52 11.88 -19.74
N THR A 450 2.94 10.65 -19.98
CA THR A 450 2.08 9.61 -20.54
C THR A 450 1.94 8.45 -19.58
N TYR A 451 0.78 7.81 -19.64
CA TYR A 451 0.33 6.82 -18.66
C TYR A 451 -0.15 5.57 -19.37
N ASN A 452 0.06 4.42 -18.75
CA ASN A 452 -0.66 3.21 -19.08
C ASN A 452 -0.93 2.37 -17.82
N TRP A 453 -2.10 1.77 -17.77
CA TRP A 453 -2.45 0.74 -16.80
C TRP A 453 -2.22 -0.64 -17.43
N GLU A 454 -1.49 -1.51 -16.77
CA GLU A 454 -1.19 -2.88 -17.24
C GLU A 454 -1.55 -3.91 -16.18
N GLN A 455 -2.09 -5.05 -16.59
CA GLN A 455 -2.25 -6.19 -15.71
C GLN A 455 -0.86 -6.74 -15.36
N TYR A 456 -0.66 -7.13 -14.10
CA TYR A 456 0.61 -7.59 -13.56
C TYR A 456 0.45 -8.94 -12.84
N ASP A 457 -0.43 -9.79 -13.37
CA ASP A 457 -0.63 -11.17 -12.92
C ASP A 457 0.15 -12.14 -13.80
N LEU A 458 0.80 -13.11 -13.17
CA LEU A 458 1.38 -14.28 -13.85
C LEU A 458 0.41 -15.44 -13.73
N GLY A 459 0.39 -16.32 -14.73
CA GLY A 459 -0.44 -17.52 -14.70
C GLY A 459 0.09 -18.65 -15.57
N PRO A 460 -0.67 -19.74 -15.71
CA PRO A 460 -0.37 -20.78 -16.69
C PRO A 460 -0.46 -20.23 -18.11
N ALA A 461 0.21 -20.88 -19.06
CA ALA A 461 -0.05 -20.65 -20.47
C ALA A 461 -1.47 -21.13 -20.79
N SER A 462 -2.30 -20.25 -21.34
CA SER A 462 -3.71 -20.52 -21.63
C SER A 462 -4.12 -19.98 -22.99
N ASP A 463 -5.16 -20.55 -23.58
CA ASP A 463 -5.78 -20.00 -24.78
C ASP A 463 -6.41 -18.64 -24.47
N ILE A 464 -6.27 -17.65 -25.36
CA ILE A 464 -6.86 -16.32 -25.15
C ILE A 464 -8.38 -16.33 -25.09
N ASN A 465 -9.03 -17.36 -25.65
CA ASN A 465 -10.48 -17.52 -25.61
C ASN A 465 -10.96 -18.31 -24.38
N ASP A 466 -10.04 -18.92 -23.63
CA ASP A 466 -10.34 -19.74 -22.43
C ASP A 466 -9.22 -19.60 -21.38
N PRO A 467 -9.06 -18.42 -20.76
CA PRO A 467 -7.97 -18.15 -19.82
C PRO A 467 -8.16 -18.86 -18.47
N GLU A 468 -7.15 -19.61 -18.04
CA GLU A 468 -7.19 -20.42 -16.81
C GLU A 468 -6.40 -19.78 -15.65
N GLY A 469 -6.86 -20.02 -14.41
CA GLY A 469 -6.17 -19.60 -13.20
C GLY A 469 -5.94 -18.08 -13.11
N THR A 470 -4.68 -17.66 -13.00
CA THR A 470 -4.30 -16.24 -12.95
C THR A 470 -3.70 -15.75 -14.27
N ALA A 471 -3.93 -16.46 -15.39
CA ALA A 471 -3.43 -16.04 -16.70
C ALA A 471 -3.88 -14.60 -17.03
N PRO A 472 -3.03 -13.80 -17.69
CA PRO A 472 -3.36 -12.42 -18.02
C PRO A 472 -4.58 -12.36 -18.95
N LEU A 473 -5.46 -11.41 -18.68
CA LEU A 473 -6.78 -11.25 -19.30
C LEU A 473 -6.89 -9.99 -20.17
N PHE A 474 -6.10 -8.96 -19.87
CA PHE A 474 -6.20 -7.65 -20.52
C PHE A 474 -4.93 -7.32 -21.28
N ARG A 475 -5.06 -7.03 -22.59
CA ARG A 475 -3.94 -6.56 -23.41
C ARG A 475 -3.26 -5.33 -22.82
N SER A 476 -1.98 -5.13 -23.11
CA SER A 476 -1.37 -3.83 -22.90
C SER A 476 -1.83 -2.82 -23.96
N VAL A 477 -1.78 -1.54 -23.62
CA VAL A 477 -2.13 -0.42 -24.51
C VAL A 477 -1.04 0.64 -24.43
N ALA A 478 -0.68 1.25 -25.57
CA ALA A 478 0.35 2.27 -25.61
C ALA A 478 0.08 3.42 -24.61
N PRO A 479 1.15 3.95 -23.99
CA PRO A 479 1.04 5.11 -23.11
C PRO A 479 0.44 6.34 -23.81
N SER A 480 -0.48 7.02 -23.14
CA SER A 480 -1.11 8.26 -23.62
C SER A 480 -1.29 9.29 -22.51
N SER A 481 -1.54 10.56 -22.86
CA SER A 481 -1.80 11.62 -21.87
C SER A 481 -3.09 11.38 -21.07
N GLU A 482 -4.04 10.64 -21.64
CA GLU A 482 -5.33 10.29 -21.01
C GLU A 482 -5.31 8.90 -20.34
N GLY A 483 -4.20 8.15 -20.48
CA GLY A 483 -4.08 6.78 -19.97
C GLY A 483 -4.05 6.67 -18.44
N PHE A 484 -4.12 7.79 -17.72
CA PHE A 484 -4.19 7.83 -16.26
C PHE A 484 -5.51 7.22 -15.75
N THR A 485 -6.56 7.23 -16.60
CA THR A 485 -7.80 6.49 -16.40
C THR A 485 -7.95 5.42 -17.49
N ARG A 486 -8.09 4.15 -17.10
CA ARG A 486 -8.36 3.04 -18.03
C ARG A 486 -9.60 2.26 -17.62
N TYR A 487 -10.42 1.93 -18.61
CA TYR A 487 -11.58 1.06 -18.49
C TYR A 487 -11.21 -0.36 -18.90
N PHE A 488 -11.77 -1.34 -18.22
CA PHE A 488 -11.55 -2.76 -18.44
C PHE A 488 -12.89 -3.49 -18.63
N PRO A 489 -13.21 -3.96 -19.84
CA PRO A 489 -12.53 -3.70 -21.12
C PRO A 489 -12.59 -2.21 -21.53
N ARG A 490 -11.93 -1.85 -22.64
CA ARG A 490 -11.98 -0.50 -23.21
C ARG A 490 -13.42 -0.01 -23.34
N ILE A 491 -13.62 1.28 -23.08
CA ILE A 491 -14.97 1.85 -22.97
C ILE A 491 -15.79 1.71 -24.26
N ASP A 492 -15.15 1.72 -25.44
CA ASP A 492 -15.84 1.48 -26.71
C ASP A 492 -16.38 0.05 -26.81
N ARG A 493 -15.72 -0.93 -26.19
CA ARG A 493 -16.19 -2.32 -26.13
C ARG A 493 -17.37 -2.46 -25.19
N VAL A 494 -17.28 -1.85 -24.01
CA VAL A 494 -18.37 -1.85 -23.01
C VAL A 494 -19.61 -1.16 -23.58
N ALA A 495 -19.48 0.07 -24.12
CA ALA A 495 -20.59 0.85 -24.64
C ALA A 495 -21.31 0.20 -25.84
N ASN A 496 -20.57 -0.56 -26.66
CA ASN A 496 -21.11 -1.22 -27.85
C ASN A 496 -21.40 -2.72 -27.63
N ASN A 497 -21.28 -3.23 -26.40
CA ASN A 497 -21.47 -4.64 -26.07
C ASN A 497 -20.63 -5.59 -26.96
N ILE A 498 -19.38 -5.21 -27.21
CA ILE A 498 -18.44 -5.98 -28.02
C ILE A 498 -17.63 -6.88 -27.09
N SER A 499 -17.81 -8.19 -27.23
CA SER A 499 -16.93 -9.19 -26.62
C SER A 499 -15.71 -9.42 -27.50
N SER A 500 -14.52 -9.38 -26.91
CA SER A 500 -13.26 -9.63 -27.60
C SER A 500 -12.30 -10.42 -26.72
N ASN A 501 -11.38 -11.16 -27.35
CA ASN A 501 -10.43 -12.04 -26.68
C ASN A 501 -9.11 -11.35 -26.29
N ASP A 502 -8.96 -10.06 -26.64
CA ASP A 502 -7.84 -9.22 -26.20
C ASP A 502 -8.07 -8.61 -24.81
N GLU A 503 -9.32 -8.54 -24.34
CA GLU A 503 -9.69 -8.03 -23.01
C GLU A 503 -10.90 -8.79 -22.46
N VAL A 504 -10.66 -9.76 -21.58
CA VAL A 504 -11.69 -10.65 -21.04
C VAL A 504 -12.01 -10.30 -19.59
N LEU A 505 -13.28 -10.11 -19.27
CA LEU A 505 -13.71 -9.95 -17.88
C LEU A 505 -13.62 -11.30 -17.14
N PRO A 506 -13.06 -11.33 -15.92
CA PRO A 506 -12.96 -12.55 -15.13
C PRO A 506 -14.36 -13.04 -14.72
N ASP A 507 -14.69 -14.30 -15.01
CA ASP A 507 -15.99 -14.93 -14.73
C ASP A 507 -15.95 -15.96 -13.57
N TYR A 508 -14.80 -16.06 -12.90
CA TYR A 508 -14.58 -16.82 -11.66
C TYR A 508 -13.77 -16.00 -10.66
N ALA A 509 -13.75 -16.45 -9.41
CA ALA A 509 -12.99 -15.80 -8.35
C ALA A 509 -11.48 -15.97 -8.54
N ARG A 510 -10.74 -14.87 -8.51
CA ARG A 510 -9.28 -14.86 -8.71
C ARG A 510 -8.66 -13.54 -8.25
N ASP A 511 -7.37 -13.59 -7.94
CA ASP A 511 -6.55 -12.41 -7.68
C ASP A 511 -6.34 -11.60 -8.96
N MET A 512 -6.27 -10.28 -8.80
CA MET A 512 -5.99 -9.32 -9.85
C MET A 512 -4.97 -8.30 -9.35
N THR A 513 -3.91 -8.11 -10.15
CA THR A 513 -2.86 -7.13 -9.90
C THR A 513 -2.76 -6.20 -11.09
N PHE A 514 -2.74 -4.90 -10.85
CA PHE A 514 -2.52 -3.90 -11.90
C PHE A 514 -1.42 -2.92 -11.51
N ARG A 515 -0.70 -2.41 -12.51
CA ARG A 515 0.26 -1.32 -12.36
C ARG A 515 -0.11 -0.13 -13.23
N LEU A 516 -0.08 1.06 -12.63
CA LEU A 516 -0.05 2.32 -13.36
C LEU A 516 1.40 2.74 -13.54
N THR A 517 1.83 2.92 -14.78
CA THR A 517 3.16 3.41 -15.11
C THR A 517 3.07 4.79 -15.74
N ALA A 518 3.83 5.74 -15.21
CA ALA A 518 3.98 7.08 -15.78
C ALA A 518 5.37 7.23 -16.42
N ARG A 519 5.41 7.83 -17.61
CA ARG A 519 6.62 8.18 -18.37
C ARG A 519 6.68 9.70 -18.52
N ASP A 520 7.79 10.30 -18.11
CA ASP A 520 8.02 11.76 -18.28
C ASP A 520 8.29 12.15 -19.74
N ASN A 521 8.73 11.21 -20.57
CA ASN A 521 9.14 11.43 -21.96
C ASN A 521 10.22 12.52 -22.11
N ASN A 522 11.03 12.72 -21.07
CA ASN A 522 12.06 13.74 -21.05
C ASN A 522 13.08 13.52 -22.17
N GLU A 523 13.38 14.58 -22.92
CA GLU A 523 14.24 14.48 -24.10
C GLU A 523 15.72 14.21 -23.78
N ALA A 524 16.18 14.52 -22.57
CA ALA A 524 17.57 14.31 -22.16
C ALA A 524 17.81 12.88 -21.66
N ALA A 525 16.91 12.37 -20.81
CA ALA A 525 16.91 11.00 -20.32
C ALA A 525 15.52 10.68 -19.77
N GLY A 526 14.78 9.77 -20.39
CA GLY A 526 13.45 9.41 -19.93
C GLY A 526 13.44 8.73 -18.55
N GLY A 527 12.49 9.14 -17.73
CA GLY A 527 12.20 8.62 -16.42
C GLY A 527 10.83 7.96 -16.37
N VAL A 528 10.79 6.83 -15.66
CA VAL A 528 9.55 6.10 -15.37
C VAL A 528 9.44 5.83 -13.87
N ASP A 529 8.20 5.76 -13.42
CA ASP A 529 7.79 5.31 -12.09
C ASP A 529 6.44 4.58 -12.19
N TRP A 530 6.10 3.76 -11.20
CA TRP A 530 4.87 2.99 -11.20
C TRP A 530 4.27 2.80 -9.80
N ALA A 531 2.95 2.62 -9.76
CA ALA A 531 2.20 2.22 -8.58
C ALA A 531 1.42 0.94 -8.84
N THR A 532 1.33 0.06 -7.84
CA THR A 532 0.63 -1.23 -7.93
C THR A 532 -0.62 -1.22 -7.07
N VAL A 533 -1.71 -1.80 -7.57
CA VAL A 533 -2.94 -2.10 -6.82
C VAL A 533 -3.24 -3.59 -6.93
N ARG A 534 -3.68 -4.20 -5.83
CA ARG A 534 -4.14 -5.60 -5.77
C ARG A 534 -5.57 -5.68 -5.26
N PHE A 535 -6.38 -6.46 -5.94
CA PHE A 535 -7.77 -6.72 -5.54
C PHE A 535 -8.20 -8.12 -6.00
N GLU A 536 -9.32 -8.60 -5.50
CA GLU A 536 -9.84 -9.93 -5.82
C GLU A 536 -11.17 -9.84 -6.57
N VAL A 537 -11.37 -10.75 -7.51
CA VAL A 537 -12.69 -11.01 -8.09
C VAL A 537 -13.40 -11.97 -7.16
N ALA A 538 -14.56 -11.58 -6.63
CA ALA A 538 -15.37 -12.44 -5.77
C ALA A 538 -16.29 -13.33 -6.61
N ASP A 539 -16.68 -14.49 -6.07
CA ASP A 539 -17.77 -15.32 -6.62
C ASP A 539 -19.15 -14.72 -6.27
N VAL A 540 -19.34 -13.45 -6.65
CA VAL A 540 -20.57 -12.67 -6.53
C VAL A 540 -21.03 -12.35 -7.95
N GLY A 541 -22.34 -12.39 -8.18
CA GLY A 541 -22.91 -12.19 -9.53
C GLY A 541 -22.60 -10.82 -10.12
N PRO A 542 -22.72 -10.66 -11.45
CA PRO A 542 -22.39 -9.41 -12.11
C PRO A 542 -23.37 -8.29 -11.75
N LEU A 543 -22.85 -7.08 -11.54
CA LEU A 543 -23.68 -5.87 -11.50
C LEU A 543 -24.21 -5.63 -12.92
N THR A 544 -25.52 -5.58 -13.13
CA THR A 544 -26.12 -5.28 -14.45
C THR A 544 -27.13 -4.15 -14.37
N VAL A 545 -27.02 -3.15 -15.25
CA VAL A 545 -27.96 -2.02 -15.29
C VAL A 545 -29.05 -2.30 -16.30
N LEU A 546 -30.31 -2.17 -15.88
CA LEU A 546 -31.44 -2.44 -16.75
C LEU A 546 -31.75 -1.21 -17.62
N ASN A 547 -32.34 -1.46 -18.79
CA ASN A 547 -32.79 -0.39 -19.66
C ASN A 547 -33.87 0.47 -18.99
N PRO A 548 -33.76 1.80 -19.06
CA PRO A 548 -34.79 2.73 -18.60
C PRO A 548 -36.19 2.35 -19.09
N GLU A 549 -37.18 2.33 -18.19
CA GLU A 549 -38.57 2.09 -18.58
C GLU A 549 -39.13 3.28 -19.37
N LEU A 550 -39.53 3.03 -20.62
CA LEU A 550 -40.18 4.02 -21.50
C LEU A 550 -41.68 3.74 -21.60
N VAL A 551 -42.48 4.56 -20.91
CA VAL A 551 -43.95 4.44 -20.93
C VAL A 551 -44.47 4.82 -22.32
N ASN A 552 -45.15 3.88 -23.00
CA ASN A 552 -45.65 4.05 -24.38
C ASN A 552 -44.58 4.46 -25.40
N ASN A 553 -43.31 4.11 -25.15
CA ASN A 553 -42.17 4.46 -26.02
C ASN A 553 -41.93 5.99 -26.14
N GLU A 554 -42.39 6.77 -25.15
CA GLU A 554 -42.09 8.20 -25.04
C GLU A 554 -40.72 8.45 -24.40
N PRO A 555 -39.99 9.51 -24.80
CA PRO A 555 -38.72 9.87 -24.19
C PRO A 555 -38.92 10.29 -22.73
N TRP A 556 -37.86 10.14 -21.94
CA TRP A 556 -37.75 10.86 -20.67
C TRP A 556 -37.76 12.36 -20.93
N ARG A 557 -38.31 13.17 -20.02
CA ARG A 557 -38.38 14.62 -20.18
C ARG A 557 -37.67 15.34 -19.06
N VAL A 558 -37.01 16.44 -19.40
CA VAL A 558 -36.29 17.29 -18.42
C VAL A 558 -37.19 17.60 -17.21
N GLY A 559 -36.67 17.38 -16.01
CA GLY A 559 -37.37 17.64 -14.75
C GLY A 559 -38.35 16.56 -14.31
N GLU A 560 -38.51 15.46 -15.07
CA GLU A 560 -39.24 14.30 -14.59
C GLU A 560 -38.45 13.57 -13.50
N TYR A 561 -39.18 12.86 -12.64
CA TYR A 561 -38.60 11.95 -11.65
C TYR A 561 -38.79 10.52 -12.14
N ARG A 562 -37.69 9.84 -12.43
CA ARG A 562 -37.65 8.53 -13.09
C ARG A 562 -36.85 7.53 -12.28
N GLU A 563 -37.29 6.27 -12.28
CA GLU A 563 -36.58 5.18 -11.61
C GLU A 563 -35.50 4.63 -12.54
N VAL A 564 -34.32 4.40 -11.98
CA VAL A 564 -33.23 3.64 -12.56
C VAL A 564 -33.14 2.33 -11.78
N THR A 565 -33.02 1.21 -12.49
CA THR A 565 -32.99 -0.13 -11.90
C THR A 565 -31.74 -0.90 -12.34
N TRP A 566 -31.21 -1.73 -11.45
CA TRP A 566 -30.06 -2.59 -11.68
C TRP A 566 -30.17 -3.87 -10.84
N ASP A 567 -29.51 -4.94 -11.25
CA ASP A 567 -29.35 -6.13 -10.43
C ASP A 567 -28.16 -5.93 -9.47
N VAL A 568 -28.42 -5.88 -8.16
CA VAL A 568 -27.39 -5.76 -7.12
C VAL A 568 -26.48 -6.98 -7.11
N ALA A 569 -27.02 -8.16 -7.43
CA ALA A 569 -26.32 -9.43 -7.51
C ALA A 569 -25.44 -9.81 -6.28
N GLY A 570 -25.70 -9.24 -5.10
CA GLY A 570 -24.95 -9.47 -3.85
C GLY A 570 -23.77 -8.52 -3.63
N THR A 571 -23.55 -7.53 -4.50
CA THR A 571 -22.44 -6.57 -4.41
C THR A 571 -22.47 -5.68 -3.17
N ASP A 572 -23.64 -5.51 -2.53
CA ASP A 572 -23.79 -4.74 -1.29
C ASP A 572 -23.42 -5.55 -0.02
N GLY A 573 -23.09 -6.83 -0.16
CA GLY A 573 -22.72 -7.75 0.93
C GLY A 573 -21.24 -8.14 0.93
N PHE A 574 -20.86 -9.01 1.87
CA PHE A 574 -19.52 -9.60 1.92
C PHE A 574 -19.25 -10.43 0.66
N PRO A 575 -18.05 -10.37 0.05
CA PRO A 575 -16.87 -9.59 0.47
C PRO A 575 -16.74 -8.20 -0.19
N ILE A 576 -17.63 -7.81 -1.10
CA ILE A 576 -17.51 -6.58 -1.92
C ILE A 576 -17.87 -5.31 -1.13
N PHE A 577 -18.93 -5.36 -0.34
CA PHE A 577 -19.41 -4.26 0.50
C PHE A 577 -19.66 -2.91 -0.19
N ALA A 578 -20.01 -2.91 -1.49
CA ALA A 578 -20.39 -1.69 -2.18
C ALA A 578 -21.78 -1.24 -1.72
N LYS A 579 -21.84 -0.52 -0.59
CA LYS A 579 -23.10 -0.15 0.07
C LYS A 579 -23.85 0.97 -0.65
N SER A 580 -23.13 1.73 -1.48
CA SER A 580 -23.70 2.81 -2.26
C SER A 580 -23.13 2.88 -3.67
N VAL A 581 -23.92 3.47 -4.57
CA VAL A 581 -23.59 3.65 -5.98
C VAL A 581 -23.80 5.11 -6.38
N ASN A 582 -23.12 5.53 -7.44
CA ASN A 582 -23.41 6.76 -8.17
C ASN A 582 -24.16 6.42 -9.45
N ILE A 583 -25.17 7.21 -9.77
CA ILE A 583 -25.91 7.10 -11.02
C ILE A 583 -25.49 8.27 -11.92
N LEU A 584 -24.96 7.95 -13.10
CA LEU A 584 -24.50 8.93 -14.08
C LEU A 584 -25.27 8.81 -15.39
N LEU A 585 -25.19 9.87 -16.20
CA LEU A 585 -25.74 9.96 -17.54
C LEU A 585 -24.62 10.27 -18.53
N SER A 586 -24.56 9.46 -19.58
CA SER A 586 -23.81 9.73 -20.81
C SER A 586 -24.75 10.24 -21.90
N GLY A 587 -24.30 11.21 -22.69
CA GLY A 587 -25.01 11.76 -23.85
C GLY A 587 -24.44 11.36 -25.22
N ASP A 588 -23.43 10.49 -25.23
CA ASP A 588 -22.65 10.10 -26.42
C ASP A 588 -22.64 8.58 -26.64
N GLY A 589 -23.66 7.88 -26.16
CA GLY A 589 -23.80 6.44 -26.31
C GLY A 589 -22.98 5.61 -25.32
N GLY A 590 -22.55 6.20 -24.20
CA GLY A 590 -21.82 5.50 -23.13
C GLY A 590 -20.30 5.67 -23.17
N ILE A 591 -19.77 6.63 -23.95
CA ILE A 591 -18.33 6.86 -24.10
C ILE A 591 -17.78 7.78 -23.00
N THR A 592 -18.54 8.79 -22.57
CA THR A 592 -18.15 9.74 -21.51
C THR A 592 -19.14 9.79 -20.34
N PHE A 593 -18.63 9.95 -19.11
CA PHE A 593 -19.41 9.83 -17.86
C PHE A 593 -19.54 11.20 -17.16
N GLU A 594 -20.01 12.22 -17.88
CA GLU A 594 -19.87 13.62 -17.43
C GLU A 594 -20.92 14.08 -16.40
N ARG A 595 -22.10 13.45 -16.35
CA ARG A 595 -23.23 13.99 -15.59
C ARG A 595 -23.70 13.06 -14.48
N VAL A 596 -23.46 13.44 -13.23
CA VAL A 596 -24.05 12.77 -12.06
C VAL A 596 -25.55 13.11 -11.96
N LEU A 597 -26.39 12.09 -11.92
CA LEU A 597 -27.82 12.18 -11.68
C LEU A 597 -28.15 12.05 -10.19
N ALA A 598 -27.48 11.13 -9.49
CA ALA A 598 -27.55 10.98 -8.05
C ALA A 598 -26.24 10.39 -7.54
N ALA A 599 -25.66 11.01 -6.51
CA ALA A 599 -24.46 10.50 -5.84
C ALA A 599 -24.82 9.79 -4.53
N ASN A 600 -24.02 8.80 -4.15
CA ASN A 600 -24.15 8.05 -2.90
C ASN A 600 -25.59 7.61 -2.65
N VAL A 601 -26.23 6.92 -3.60
CA VAL A 601 -27.53 6.27 -3.37
C VAL A 601 -27.28 4.85 -2.86
N ALA A 602 -28.17 4.32 -2.02
CA ALA A 602 -28.00 2.96 -1.51
C ALA A 602 -27.97 1.94 -2.65
N ASN A 603 -27.10 0.93 -2.55
CA ASN A 603 -27.03 -0.15 -3.52
C ASN A 603 -28.18 -1.15 -3.30
N THR A 604 -29.40 -0.75 -3.67
CA THR A 604 -30.66 -1.47 -3.42
C THR A 604 -31.32 -2.04 -4.67
N GLY A 605 -30.72 -1.84 -5.85
CA GLY A 605 -31.24 -2.32 -7.13
C GLY A 605 -32.22 -1.37 -7.80
N SER A 606 -32.61 -0.30 -7.11
CA SER A 606 -33.24 0.85 -7.74
C SER A 606 -32.99 2.13 -6.96
N ALA A 607 -33.01 3.24 -7.69
CA ALA A 607 -33.09 4.58 -7.14
C ALA A 607 -33.75 5.51 -8.16
N PHE A 608 -34.40 6.55 -7.68
CA PHE A 608 -35.01 7.54 -8.53
C PHE A 608 -34.10 8.74 -8.73
N VAL A 609 -34.12 9.30 -9.94
CA VAL A 609 -33.32 10.44 -10.35
C VAL A 609 -34.18 11.53 -10.97
N THR A 610 -33.75 12.77 -10.83
CA THR A 610 -34.31 13.90 -11.59
C THR A 610 -33.65 13.94 -12.97
N VAL A 611 -34.45 13.87 -14.03
CA VAL A 611 -33.96 13.95 -15.41
C VAL A 611 -33.34 15.34 -15.66
N PRO A 612 -32.07 15.42 -16.08
CA PRO A 612 -31.37 16.70 -16.23
C PRO A 612 -31.83 17.44 -17.49
N ASP A 613 -31.32 18.66 -17.70
CA ASP A 613 -31.59 19.50 -18.87
C ASP A 613 -30.80 19.10 -20.14
N THR A 614 -30.09 17.98 -20.10
CA THR A 614 -29.39 17.40 -21.26
C THR A 614 -30.34 16.60 -22.14
N THR A 615 -30.59 17.06 -23.37
CA THR A 615 -31.47 16.38 -24.34
C THR A 615 -30.68 15.68 -25.44
N GLY A 616 -31.19 14.57 -25.96
CA GLY A 616 -30.56 13.81 -27.06
C GLY A 616 -31.14 12.41 -27.20
N THR A 617 -30.58 11.63 -28.13
CA THR A 617 -31.10 10.29 -28.51
C THR A 617 -30.13 9.14 -28.25
N ALA A 618 -28.90 9.43 -27.83
CA ALA A 618 -27.87 8.44 -27.52
C ALA A 618 -27.54 8.49 -26.02
N MET A 619 -28.58 8.43 -25.19
CA MET A 619 -28.43 8.52 -23.73
C MET A 619 -28.17 7.14 -23.13
N ARG A 620 -27.24 7.07 -22.17
CA ARG A 620 -26.99 5.87 -21.34
C ARG A 620 -26.97 6.24 -19.87
N VAL A 621 -27.55 5.38 -19.04
CA VAL A 621 -27.44 5.43 -17.58
C VAL A 621 -26.33 4.48 -17.16
N ILE A 622 -25.43 5.00 -16.32
CA ILE A 622 -24.32 4.26 -15.73
C ILE A 622 -24.57 4.16 -14.23
N VAL A 623 -24.35 2.98 -13.66
CA VAL A 623 -24.31 2.75 -12.22
C VAL A 623 -22.89 2.31 -11.89
N GLU A 624 -22.17 3.14 -11.14
CA GLU A 624 -20.83 2.80 -10.62
C GLU A 624 -20.87 2.69 -9.10
N ALA A 625 -20.07 1.79 -8.53
CA ALA A 625 -19.89 1.76 -7.08
C ALA A 625 -19.28 3.08 -6.60
N ALA A 626 -19.77 3.62 -5.47
CA ALA A 626 -19.30 4.91 -4.97
C ALA A 626 -17.93 4.83 -4.28
N ASP A 627 -17.60 3.65 -3.75
CA ASP A 627 -16.42 3.33 -2.95
C ASP A 627 -15.63 2.13 -3.51
N ASN A 628 -15.88 1.76 -4.77
CA ASN A 628 -15.23 0.63 -5.44
C ASN A 628 -15.03 0.96 -6.94
N ILE A 629 -14.27 0.14 -7.66
CA ILE A 629 -13.82 0.44 -9.02
C ILE A 629 -14.75 -0.06 -10.13
N PHE A 630 -15.75 -0.88 -9.78
CA PHE A 630 -16.62 -1.52 -10.76
C PHE A 630 -17.83 -0.64 -11.14
N PHE A 631 -18.28 -0.80 -12.37
CA PHE A 631 -19.44 -0.10 -12.91
C PHE A 631 -20.13 -0.95 -13.97
N ASN A 632 -21.37 -0.60 -14.30
CA ASN A 632 -22.00 -1.08 -15.52
C ASN A 632 -22.96 -0.02 -16.08
N MET A 633 -23.41 -0.20 -17.32
CA MET A 633 -24.35 0.69 -17.99
C MET A 633 -25.46 -0.11 -18.66
N ASN A 634 -26.55 0.57 -19.00
CA ASN A 634 -27.67 -0.07 -19.67
C ASN A 634 -27.36 -0.40 -21.14
N ASP A 635 -28.02 -1.43 -21.70
CA ASP A 635 -27.67 -2.04 -22.99
C ASP A 635 -28.12 -1.28 -24.25
N GLU A 636 -29.13 -0.41 -24.16
CA GLU A 636 -29.68 0.31 -25.32
C GLU A 636 -29.70 1.83 -25.16
N ASP A 637 -29.51 2.56 -26.26
CA ASP A 637 -29.69 4.01 -26.26
C ASP A 637 -31.14 4.38 -25.98
N PHE A 638 -31.37 5.36 -25.11
CA PHE A 638 -32.67 6.00 -24.94
C PHE A 638 -32.61 7.49 -25.24
N SER A 639 -33.77 8.16 -25.21
CA SER A 639 -33.88 9.58 -25.53
C SER A 639 -34.40 10.41 -24.37
N ILE A 640 -33.82 11.60 -24.22
CA ILE A 640 -34.29 12.67 -23.32
C ILE A 640 -34.74 13.85 -24.17
N ALA A 641 -35.99 14.29 -23.98
CA ALA A 641 -36.60 15.43 -24.63
C ALA A 641 -36.80 16.60 -23.66
N ALA A 642 -37.01 17.80 -24.21
CA ALA A 642 -37.33 18.97 -23.40
C ALA A 642 -38.64 18.77 -22.59
N ALA A 643 -38.71 19.44 -21.43
CA ALA A 643 -39.94 19.54 -20.66
C ALA A 643 -41.08 20.15 -21.50
N GLU A 644 -42.30 19.67 -21.33
CA GLU A 644 -43.50 20.24 -22.00
C GLU A 644 -44.29 21.20 -21.10
N PHE A 645 -44.17 21.03 -19.79
CA PHE A 645 -44.91 21.80 -18.79
C PHE A 645 -44.00 22.21 -17.63
N ALA A 646 -44.30 23.35 -17.01
CA ALA A 646 -43.57 23.82 -15.83
C ALA A 646 -43.70 22.84 -14.66
N THR A 647 -42.57 22.38 -14.12
CA THR A 647 -42.51 21.39 -13.03
C THR A 647 -41.45 21.78 -11.99
N TYR A 648 -41.48 21.13 -10.83
CA TYR A 648 -40.50 21.30 -9.77
C TYR A 648 -39.47 20.17 -9.77
N THR A 649 -38.33 20.41 -9.14
CA THR A 649 -37.39 19.38 -8.70
C THR A 649 -37.23 19.46 -7.19
N LEU A 650 -36.83 18.36 -6.56
CA LEU A 650 -36.49 18.35 -5.14
C LEU A 650 -35.27 17.45 -4.97
N GLU A 651 -34.13 18.08 -4.71
CA GLU A 651 -32.83 17.43 -4.53
C GLU A 651 -32.51 17.33 -3.04
N SER A 652 -31.83 16.25 -2.64
CA SER A 652 -31.29 16.05 -1.30
C SER A 652 -29.77 16.06 -1.34
N ASP A 653 -29.13 16.66 -0.34
CA ASP A 653 -27.67 16.52 -0.12
C ASP A 653 -27.29 15.18 0.52
N LEU A 654 -28.28 14.42 0.99
CA LEU A 654 -28.13 13.12 1.64
C LEU A 654 -29.09 12.10 1.02
N ASN A 655 -28.55 11.09 0.35
CA ASN A 655 -29.32 9.96 -0.19
C ASN A 655 -29.04 8.66 0.59
N TYR A 656 -27.77 8.40 0.91
CA TYR A 656 -27.31 7.28 1.73
C TYR A 656 -26.28 7.73 2.77
N ARG A 657 -26.30 7.11 3.96
CA ARG A 657 -25.22 7.22 4.96
C ARG A 657 -25.21 6.06 5.96
N SER A 658 -24.02 5.56 6.29
CA SER A 658 -23.80 4.68 7.44
C SER A 658 -23.71 5.48 8.74
N VAL A 659 -24.36 5.02 9.79
CA VAL A 659 -24.55 5.76 11.04
C VAL A 659 -24.33 4.88 12.26
N CYS A 660 -23.55 5.37 13.22
CA CYS A 660 -23.28 4.68 14.48
C CYS A 660 -24.21 5.19 15.57
N LEU A 661 -24.95 4.30 16.21
CA LEU A 661 -25.96 4.68 17.20
C LEU A 661 -25.32 4.93 18.58
N PRO A 662 -25.84 5.89 19.37
CA PRO A 662 -26.89 6.87 19.02
C PRO A 662 -26.31 8.10 18.29
N GLU A 663 -26.97 8.56 17.22
CA GLU A 663 -26.58 9.79 16.48
C GLU A 663 -27.81 10.60 16.04
N THR A 664 -27.64 11.90 15.80
CA THR A 664 -28.62 12.74 15.08
C THR A 664 -28.08 13.09 13.70
N VAL A 665 -28.85 12.81 12.66
CA VAL A 665 -28.50 13.06 11.26
C VAL A 665 -29.34 14.20 10.69
N THR A 666 -28.74 15.05 9.85
CA THR A 666 -29.45 16.13 9.16
C THR A 666 -29.29 16.03 7.65
N ALA A 667 -30.34 16.38 6.91
CA ALA A 667 -30.33 16.50 5.45
C ALA A 667 -30.93 17.84 5.01
N THR A 668 -30.42 18.40 3.91
CA THR A 668 -30.92 19.61 3.26
C THR A 668 -31.68 19.22 1.99
N LEU A 669 -32.95 19.62 1.92
CA LEU A 669 -33.77 19.47 0.71
C LEU A 669 -33.87 20.81 -0.01
N THR A 670 -33.61 20.81 -1.33
CA THR A 670 -33.61 22.01 -2.18
C THR A 670 -34.67 21.89 -3.27
N ALA A 671 -35.63 22.82 -3.31
CA ALA A 671 -36.65 22.86 -4.35
C ALA A 671 -36.16 23.64 -5.58
N GLY A 672 -36.25 23.05 -6.78
CA GLY A 672 -35.90 23.70 -8.05
C GLY A 672 -37.12 24.00 -8.92
N SER A 673 -36.86 24.67 -10.05
CA SER A 673 -37.87 25.04 -11.04
C SER A 673 -37.43 24.67 -12.45
N VAL A 674 -38.32 24.01 -13.19
CA VAL A 674 -38.19 23.70 -14.62
C VAL A 674 -39.29 24.45 -15.37
N LEU A 675 -38.92 25.08 -16.49
CA LEU A 675 -39.79 25.96 -17.30
C LEU A 675 -40.54 27.04 -16.49
N GLY A 676 -39.88 27.62 -15.47
CA GLY A 676 -40.43 28.75 -14.71
C GLY A 676 -41.54 28.38 -13.72
N TYR A 677 -41.55 27.14 -13.22
CA TYR A 677 -42.42 26.74 -12.13
C TYR A 677 -42.23 27.64 -10.91
N SER A 678 -43.33 28.10 -10.30
CA SER A 678 -43.29 29.10 -9.22
C SER A 678 -44.27 28.84 -8.07
N GLU A 679 -44.99 27.73 -8.13
CA GLU A 679 -45.92 27.32 -7.08
C GLU A 679 -45.18 26.65 -5.91
N PRO A 680 -45.74 26.66 -4.67
CA PRO A 680 -45.09 26.04 -3.52
C PRO A 680 -45.15 24.50 -3.55
N VAL A 681 -44.04 23.89 -3.17
CA VAL A 681 -43.86 22.45 -2.96
C VAL A 681 -43.95 22.13 -1.47
N THR A 682 -44.81 21.20 -1.07
CA THR A 682 -44.98 20.77 0.34
C THR A 682 -44.27 19.46 0.58
N VAL A 683 -43.41 19.40 1.61
CA VAL A 683 -42.72 18.19 2.07
C VAL A 683 -43.34 17.69 3.39
N SER A 684 -43.46 16.37 3.49
CA SER A 684 -44.00 15.66 4.65
C SER A 684 -43.40 14.25 4.72
N LEU A 685 -43.75 13.44 5.72
CA LEU A 685 -43.30 12.05 5.85
C LEU A 685 -44.47 11.09 5.80
N ASP A 686 -44.20 9.89 5.31
CA ASP A 686 -45.08 8.75 5.52
C ASP A 686 -44.78 8.13 6.90
N THR A 687 -45.40 8.67 7.96
CA THR A 687 -45.13 8.25 9.35
C THR A 687 -45.50 6.80 9.64
N ALA A 688 -46.31 6.16 8.80
CA ALA A 688 -46.65 4.75 8.94
C ALA A 688 -45.49 3.82 8.56
N ALA A 689 -44.50 4.32 7.81
CA ALA A 689 -43.35 3.58 7.33
C ALA A 689 -42.07 3.79 8.16
N LEU A 690 -42.11 4.66 9.19
CA LEU A 690 -40.97 4.91 10.07
C LEU A 690 -40.93 3.89 11.23
N PRO A 691 -39.76 3.37 11.64
CA PRO A 691 -39.68 2.48 12.79
C PRO A 691 -39.88 3.22 14.11
N ALA A 692 -40.24 2.46 15.15
CA ALA A 692 -40.36 2.99 16.51
C ALA A 692 -39.00 3.49 17.02
N GLY A 693 -39.00 4.64 17.72
CA GLY A 693 -37.80 5.23 18.31
C GLY A 693 -37.11 6.31 17.46
N LEU A 694 -37.41 6.39 16.15
CA LEU A 694 -36.92 7.46 15.29
C LEU A 694 -37.78 8.72 15.46
N LEU A 695 -37.14 9.85 15.80
CA LEU A 695 -37.79 11.15 15.83
C LEU A 695 -37.38 11.97 14.61
N VAL A 696 -38.36 12.55 13.91
CA VAL A 696 -38.10 13.31 12.67
C VAL A 696 -38.77 14.67 12.72
N SER A 697 -38.07 15.71 12.24
CA SER A 697 -38.63 17.05 12.11
C SER A 697 -38.11 17.82 10.89
N PHE A 698 -38.93 18.73 10.35
CA PHE A 698 -38.53 19.68 9.31
C PHE A 698 -38.49 21.10 9.88
N ALA A 699 -37.47 21.86 9.50
CA ALA A 699 -37.41 23.30 9.80
C ALA A 699 -38.53 24.08 9.09
N ARG A 700 -38.89 23.66 7.87
CA ARG A 700 -40.01 24.19 7.08
C ARG A 700 -40.60 23.08 6.19
N THR A 701 -41.93 23.05 6.06
CA THR A 701 -42.64 22.05 5.24
C THR A 701 -43.15 22.58 3.89
N GLN A 702 -43.11 23.89 3.63
CA GLN A 702 -43.50 24.49 2.33
C GLN A 702 -42.34 25.28 1.72
N LEU A 703 -41.98 24.97 0.48
CA LEU A 703 -40.84 25.55 -0.22
C LEU A 703 -41.30 26.18 -1.54
N LEU A 704 -40.89 27.42 -1.79
CA LEU A 704 -40.89 27.95 -3.14
C LEU A 704 -39.62 27.48 -3.88
N PRO A 705 -39.64 27.35 -5.21
CA PRO A 705 -38.42 27.08 -5.97
C PRO A 705 -37.29 28.07 -5.63
N GLY A 706 -36.08 27.54 -5.45
CA GLY A 706 -34.90 28.25 -4.95
C GLY A 706 -34.77 28.27 -3.42
N GLN A 707 -35.72 27.71 -2.67
CA GLN A 707 -35.64 27.58 -1.20
C GLN A 707 -35.16 26.19 -0.77
N THR A 708 -34.62 26.15 0.44
CA THR A 708 -34.16 24.92 1.10
C THR A 708 -34.87 24.71 2.44
N THR A 709 -34.84 23.48 2.95
CA THR A 709 -35.25 23.13 4.33
C THR A 709 -34.34 22.05 4.90
N THR A 710 -34.20 22.04 6.22
CA THR A 710 -33.44 21.02 6.94
C THR A 710 -34.40 19.98 7.51
N LEU A 711 -34.13 18.71 7.22
CA LEU A 711 -34.69 17.52 7.84
C LEU A 711 -33.74 17.05 8.94
N THR A 712 -34.25 16.83 10.16
CA THR A 712 -33.48 16.29 11.30
C THR A 712 -34.04 14.93 11.70
N LEU A 713 -33.16 13.93 11.80
CA LEU A 713 -33.40 12.54 12.14
C LEU A 713 -32.67 12.22 13.45
N ASP A 714 -33.38 12.10 14.57
CA ASP A 714 -32.81 11.70 15.86
C ASP A 714 -33.01 10.19 16.06
N LEU A 715 -31.89 9.47 16.06
CA LEU A 715 -31.83 8.01 16.14
C LEU A 715 -31.58 7.52 17.58
N GLY A 716 -31.65 8.38 18.60
CA GLY A 716 -31.35 8.01 19.99
C GLY A 716 -32.29 6.94 20.57
N GLY A 717 -33.47 6.73 19.97
CA GLY A 717 -34.39 5.65 20.32
C GLY A 717 -34.20 4.34 19.55
N ILE A 718 -33.25 4.29 18.61
CA ILE A 718 -32.92 3.09 17.84
C ILE A 718 -31.78 2.34 18.54
N VAL A 719 -31.94 1.02 18.71
CA VAL A 719 -31.00 0.17 19.47
C VAL A 719 -30.54 -1.07 18.71
N THR A 720 -30.97 -1.25 17.47
CA THR A 720 -30.64 -2.41 16.63
C THR A 720 -30.01 -1.95 15.33
N SER A 721 -29.04 -2.73 14.84
CA SER A 721 -28.44 -2.51 13.52
C SER A 721 -29.41 -2.86 12.38
N GLY A 722 -29.25 -2.19 11.23
CA GLY A 722 -29.98 -2.51 10.01
C GLY A 722 -30.25 -1.29 9.13
N ARG A 723 -30.84 -1.55 7.95
CA ARG A 723 -31.19 -0.50 6.98
C ARG A 723 -32.49 0.19 7.36
N LEU A 724 -32.46 1.52 7.41
CA LEU A 724 -33.57 2.42 7.68
C LEU A 724 -33.89 3.22 6.42
N THR A 725 -35.13 3.16 5.93
CA THR A 725 -35.59 4.04 4.84
C THR A 725 -36.51 5.12 5.41
N VAL A 726 -36.23 6.38 5.08
CA VAL A 726 -37.02 7.55 5.48
C VAL A 726 -37.76 8.09 4.24
N PRO A 727 -39.05 7.75 4.07
CA PRO A 727 -39.85 8.21 2.94
C PRO A 727 -40.36 9.64 3.14
N ILE A 728 -39.94 10.54 2.26
CA ILE A 728 -40.38 11.93 2.19
C ILE A 728 -41.45 12.04 1.10
N VAL A 729 -42.65 12.47 1.49
CA VAL A 729 -43.77 12.70 0.56
C VAL A 729 -43.77 14.15 0.13
N VAL A 730 -43.77 14.37 -1.18
CA VAL A 730 -43.73 15.68 -1.82
C VAL A 730 -45.03 15.93 -2.56
N ALA A 731 -45.74 17.00 -2.23
CA ALA A 731 -47.01 17.38 -2.83
C ALA A 731 -46.95 18.80 -3.41
N ALA A 732 -47.53 18.99 -4.58
CA ALA A 732 -47.58 20.27 -5.27
C ALA A 732 -48.97 20.50 -5.90
N PRO A 733 -49.47 21.74 -5.97
CA PRO A 733 -50.80 22.02 -6.54
C PRO A 733 -50.93 21.52 -7.99
N GLY A 734 -52.01 20.77 -8.28
CA GLY A 734 -52.30 20.27 -9.62
C GLY A 734 -51.35 19.20 -10.14
N ARG A 735 -50.54 18.59 -9.26
CA ARG A 735 -49.60 17.50 -9.57
C ARG A 735 -49.85 16.31 -8.64
N ASP A 736 -49.51 15.13 -9.11
CA ASP A 736 -49.51 13.94 -8.26
C ASP A 736 -48.40 14.03 -7.21
N SER A 737 -48.64 13.45 -6.04
CA SER A 737 -47.62 13.37 -4.99
C SER A 737 -46.50 12.43 -5.41
N SER A 738 -45.25 12.86 -5.21
CA SER A 738 -44.08 12.00 -5.42
C SER A 738 -43.42 11.64 -4.09
N ARG A 739 -42.58 10.60 -4.08
CA ARG A 739 -41.79 10.16 -2.92
C ARG A 739 -40.31 10.41 -3.16
N ARG A 740 -39.57 10.80 -2.12
CA ARG A 740 -38.10 10.75 -2.03
C ARG A 740 -37.73 9.83 -0.89
N GLU A 741 -36.56 9.22 -0.95
CA GLU A 741 -36.10 8.30 0.08
C GLU A 741 -34.70 8.71 0.51
N ILE A 742 -34.48 8.73 1.83
CA ILE A 742 -33.14 8.75 2.43
C ILE A 742 -32.95 7.39 3.09
N VAL A 743 -31.84 6.73 2.77
CA VAL A 743 -31.50 5.42 3.32
C VAL A 743 -30.36 5.57 4.31
N LEU A 744 -30.52 5.11 5.54
CA LEU A 744 -29.46 5.03 6.54
C LEU A 744 -29.13 3.57 6.82
N ASP A 745 -27.85 3.22 6.90
CA ASP A 745 -27.41 1.93 7.43
C ASP A 745 -26.95 2.14 8.87
N VAL A 746 -27.78 1.76 9.84
CA VAL A 746 -27.49 2.03 11.25
C VAL A 746 -26.78 0.84 11.88
N VAL A 747 -25.76 1.11 12.68
CA VAL A 747 -25.00 0.11 13.43
C VAL A 747 -25.12 0.43 14.92
N ALA A 748 -25.65 -0.52 15.69
CA ALA A 748 -25.72 -0.43 17.14
C ALA A 748 -24.31 -0.59 17.74
N ASN A 749 -23.99 0.26 18.72
CA ASN A 749 -22.65 0.34 19.31
C ASN A 749 -22.68 0.21 20.85
N ASP A 750 -23.71 -0.45 21.37
CA ASP A 750 -23.80 -0.82 22.78
C ASP A 750 -23.22 -2.22 22.98
N PHE A 751 -22.17 -2.32 23.78
CA PHE A 751 -21.49 -3.58 24.09
C PHE A 751 -21.56 -3.95 25.58
N SER A 752 -22.55 -3.43 26.29
CA SER A 752 -22.71 -3.65 27.74
C SER A 752 -22.95 -5.11 28.15
N ASP A 753 -23.14 -6.02 27.19
CA ASP A 753 -23.27 -7.46 27.35
C ASP A 753 -21.93 -8.23 27.32
N LEU A 754 -20.82 -7.58 26.98
CA LEU A 754 -19.47 -8.16 27.05
C LEU A 754 -18.98 -8.29 28.50
N LEU A 755 -18.68 -9.50 28.94
CA LEU A 755 -18.17 -9.82 30.27
C LEU A 755 -17.02 -10.82 30.18
N LEU A 756 -15.98 -10.65 31.01
CA LEU A 756 -14.85 -11.60 31.09
C LEU A 756 -15.26 -12.86 31.88
N ALA A 757 -14.85 -14.04 31.39
CA ALA A 757 -15.19 -15.33 32.00
C ALA A 757 -14.00 -16.03 32.66
N GLY A 758 -12.82 -16.05 32.04
CA GLY A 758 -11.64 -16.74 32.56
C GLY A 758 -10.31 -16.20 31.99
N PRO A 759 -9.19 -16.24 32.73
CA PRO A 759 -9.10 -16.55 34.15
C PRO A 759 -9.82 -15.49 35.00
N ALA A 760 -10.56 -15.94 36.02
CA ALA A 760 -11.29 -15.03 36.90
C ALA A 760 -10.34 -14.10 37.65
N GLU A 761 -10.83 -12.93 38.04
CA GLU A 761 -10.05 -11.96 38.83
C GLU A 761 -9.47 -12.63 40.08
N GLY A 762 -8.16 -12.49 40.25
CA GLY A 762 -7.47 -13.05 41.40
C GLY A 762 -7.08 -14.52 41.29
N THR A 763 -7.15 -15.12 40.10
CA THR A 763 -6.69 -16.50 39.90
C THR A 763 -5.18 -16.61 40.22
N GLU A 764 -4.81 -17.62 40.99
CA GLU A 764 -3.43 -17.91 41.38
C GLU A 764 -2.98 -19.28 40.88
N GLY A 765 -1.67 -19.51 40.83
CA GLY A 765 -1.09 -20.83 40.55
C GLY A 765 -1.21 -21.25 39.10
N ILE A 766 -1.38 -20.29 38.18
CA ILE A 766 -1.30 -20.57 36.74
C ILE A 766 0.11 -21.03 36.40
N VAL A 767 0.22 -22.22 35.80
CA VAL A 767 1.48 -22.85 35.40
C VAL A 767 1.67 -22.62 33.91
N LEU A 768 2.71 -21.85 33.54
CA LEU A 768 3.20 -21.60 32.18
C LEU A 768 2.22 -20.95 31.18
N THR A 769 0.96 -21.39 31.06
CA THR A 769 -0.05 -20.83 30.14
C THR A 769 -1.49 -20.97 30.69
N THR A 770 -2.44 -20.24 30.10
CA THR A 770 -3.86 -20.31 30.40
C THR A 770 -4.70 -19.84 29.21
N GLU A 771 -5.92 -20.34 29.10
CA GLU A 771 -6.91 -19.88 28.12
C GLU A 771 -7.70 -18.70 28.69
N PHE A 772 -7.90 -17.67 27.87
CA PHE A 772 -8.72 -16.51 28.16
C PHE A 772 -10.08 -16.65 27.47
N ASP A 773 -11.18 -16.40 28.18
CA ASP A 773 -12.55 -16.55 27.69
C ASP A 773 -13.43 -15.35 28.13
N TRP A 774 -14.36 -14.92 27.28
CA TRP A 774 -15.34 -13.85 27.53
C TRP A 774 -16.70 -14.14 26.86
N THR A 775 -17.77 -13.46 27.29
CA THR A 775 -19.09 -13.61 26.66
C THR A 775 -19.15 -12.88 25.32
N PRO A 776 -19.81 -13.45 24.28
CA PRO A 776 -20.03 -12.72 23.04
C PRO A 776 -20.96 -11.52 23.26
N SER A 777 -20.62 -10.38 22.68
CA SER A 777 -21.49 -9.22 22.56
C SER A 777 -22.27 -9.24 21.25
N VAL A 778 -23.58 -8.95 21.31
CA VAL A 778 -24.50 -9.00 20.15
C VAL A 778 -24.08 -8.05 19.03
N ASN A 779 -23.45 -6.92 19.39
CA ASN A 779 -23.07 -5.88 18.44
C ASN A 779 -21.60 -5.93 18.01
N ALA A 780 -20.82 -6.88 18.54
CA ALA A 780 -19.43 -7.09 18.17
C ALA A 780 -19.31 -8.01 16.95
N GLN A 781 -18.41 -7.65 16.04
CA GLN A 781 -18.01 -8.50 14.91
C GLN A 781 -16.71 -9.23 15.22
N GLU A 782 -15.80 -8.56 15.93
CA GLU A 782 -14.49 -9.05 16.31
C GLU A 782 -14.13 -8.58 17.73
N TYR A 783 -13.05 -9.11 18.29
CA TYR A 783 -12.49 -8.71 19.57
C TYR A 783 -11.00 -8.43 19.47
N GLU A 784 -10.53 -7.58 20.38
CA GLU A 784 -9.12 -7.42 20.69
C GLU A 784 -8.85 -7.78 22.15
N ILE A 785 -7.72 -8.44 22.40
CA ILE A 785 -7.26 -8.80 23.74
C ILE A 785 -5.85 -8.24 23.98
N GLN A 786 -5.59 -7.80 25.20
CA GLN A 786 -4.25 -7.45 25.67
C GLN A 786 -3.95 -8.16 26.98
N ILE A 787 -2.72 -8.68 27.09
CA ILE A 787 -2.17 -9.29 28.30
C ILE A 787 -0.83 -8.62 28.56
N ALA A 788 -0.60 -8.13 29.78
CA ALA A 788 0.58 -7.34 30.14
C ALA A 788 1.03 -7.59 31.57
N THR A 789 2.27 -7.22 31.89
CA THR A 789 2.83 -7.25 33.26
C THR A 789 2.57 -5.95 34.04
N SER A 790 1.89 -4.99 33.40
CA SER A 790 1.48 -3.71 33.99
C SER A 790 0.06 -3.35 33.51
N PRO A 791 -0.80 -2.79 34.38
CA PRO A 791 -2.16 -2.40 34.01
C PRO A 791 -2.19 -1.15 33.12
N SER A 792 -1.03 -0.55 32.80
CA SER A 792 -0.91 0.51 31.79
C SER A 792 -1.03 -0.01 30.36
N PHE A 793 -0.79 -1.32 30.14
CA PHE A 793 -0.70 -1.95 28.81
C PHE A 793 0.24 -1.20 27.84
N SER A 794 1.32 -0.61 28.37
CA SER A 794 2.34 0.03 27.54
C SER A 794 3.05 -1.02 26.66
N GLN A 795 3.56 -0.62 25.49
CA GLN A 795 4.23 -1.54 24.55
C GLN A 795 5.39 -2.32 25.19
N ARG A 796 6.03 -1.75 26.23
CA ARG A 796 7.13 -2.40 26.95
C ARG A 796 6.65 -3.51 27.89
N ASP A 797 5.44 -3.38 28.42
CA ASP A 797 4.91 -4.29 29.44
C ASP A 797 3.97 -5.35 28.84
N LEU A 798 3.61 -5.19 27.57
CA LEU A 798 2.75 -6.09 26.81
C LEU A 798 3.43 -7.46 26.66
N PHE A 799 2.74 -8.49 27.13
CA PHE A 799 3.14 -9.89 27.00
C PHE A 799 2.57 -10.53 25.73
N ALA A 800 1.29 -10.30 25.47
CA ALA A 800 0.61 -10.76 24.28
C ALA A 800 -0.53 -9.80 23.92
N ALA A 801 -0.83 -9.69 22.63
CA ALA A 801 -2.03 -9.04 22.13
C ALA A 801 -2.47 -9.69 20.84
N ALA A 802 -3.78 -9.73 20.62
CA ALA A 802 -4.37 -10.21 19.38
C ALA A 802 -5.54 -9.32 18.98
N THR A 803 -5.76 -9.20 17.68
CA THR A 803 -6.81 -8.41 17.03
C THR A 803 -7.51 -9.27 15.99
N GLY A 804 -8.72 -8.90 15.57
CA GLY A 804 -9.48 -9.66 14.57
C GLY A 804 -9.98 -11.01 15.08
N LEU A 805 -10.14 -11.15 16.39
CA LEU A 805 -10.64 -12.39 16.98
C LEU A 805 -12.14 -12.51 16.75
N THR A 806 -12.58 -13.50 15.99
CA THR A 806 -14.01 -13.82 15.81
C THR A 806 -14.52 -14.80 16.87
N GLU A 807 -13.61 -15.55 17.48
CA GLU A 807 -13.90 -16.44 18.60
C GLU A 807 -13.84 -15.67 19.93
N THR A 808 -14.46 -16.24 20.96
CA THR A 808 -14.53 -15.68 22.33
C THR A 808 -13.50 -16.27 23.28
N VAL A 809 -12.50 -16.96 22.72
CA VAL A 809 -11.41 -17.60 23.45
C VAL A 809 -10.06 -17.24 22.83
N TYR A 810 -9.01 -17.15 23.66
CA TYR A 810 -7.65 -16.89 23.23
C TYR A 810 -6.62 -17.57 24.14
N THR A 811 -5.61 -18.23 23.55
CA THR A 811 -4.47 -18.79 24.29
C THR A 811 -3.17 -18.19 23.73
N PRO A 812 -2.31 -17.56 24.56
CA PRO A 812 -1.02 -17.02 24.09
C PRO A 812 -0.03 -18.12 23.68
N ASP A 813 0.80 -17.83 22.67
CA ASP A 813 1.86 -18.75 22.21
C ASP A 813 3.08 -18.80 23.14
N ASN A 814 3.30 -17.74 23.92
CA ASN A 814 4.42 -17.62 24.85
C ASN A 814 4.02 -18.11 26.24
N PHE A 815 4.99 -18.65 26.98
CA PHE A 815 4.80 -18.99 28.38
C PHE A 815 4.96 -17.78 29.31
N PHE A 816 4.09 -17.69 30.30
CA PHE A 816 4.19 -16.72 31.37
C PHE A 816 5.45 -16.94 32.21
N SER A 817 6.03 -15.84 32.68
CA SER A 817 7.12 -15.89 33.64
C SER A 817 6.60 -16.38 35.00
N PRO A 818 7.33 -17.25 35.71
CA PRO A 818 6.95 -17.68 37.05
C PRO A 818 6.99 -16.50 38.03
N ASN A 819 6.24 -16.61 39.14
CA ASN A 819 6.13 -15.59 40.18
C ASN A 819 5.89 -14.17 39.64
N THR A 820 5.00 -14.04 38.65
CA THR A 820 4.75 -12.77 37.94
C THR A 820 3.25 -12.48 37.92
N LEU A 821 2.92 -11.23 38.21
CA LEU A 821 1.57 -10.67 38.11
C LEU A 821 1.30 -10.23 36.67
N TYR A 822 0.18 -10.70 36.12
CA TYR A 822 -0.30 -10.31 34.80
C TYR A 822 -1.67 -9.64 34.88
N PHE A 823 -1.92 -8.77 33.92
CA PHE A 823 -3.16 -8.03 33.72
C PHE A 823 -3.69 -8.33 32.33
N TRP A 824 -5.00 -8.43 32.19
CA TRP A 824 -5.61 -8.61 30.89
C TRP A 824 -6.94 -7.85 30.76
N ARG A 825 -7.33 -7.60 29.51
CA ARG A 825 -8.59 -6.94 29.15
C ARG A 825 -8.96 -7.26 27.71
N VAL A 826 -10.24 -7.16 27.40
CA VAL A 826 -10.81 -7.39 26.08
C VAL A 826 -11.61 -6.16 25.66
N ARG A 827 -11.70 -5.88 24.36
CA ARG A 827 -12.69 -4.94 23.83
C ARG A 827 -13.36 -5.51 22.58
N PRO A 828 -14.63 -5.17 22.34
CA PRO A 828 -15.34 -5.53 21.11
C PRO A 828 -15.00 -4.55 20.00
N VAL A 829 -15.12 -4.99 18.75
CA VAL A 829 -14.94 -4.18 17.54
C VAL A 829 -16.06 -4.47 16.57
N ASN A 830 -16.61 -3.43 15.94
CA ASN A 830 -17.54 -3.56 14.82
C ASN A 830 -17.28 -2.46 13.78
N ALA A 831 -18.16 -2.32 12.79
CA ALA A 831 -18.07 -1.30 11.73
C ALA A 831 -18.01 0.17 12.23
N CYS A 832 -18.39 0.44 13.49
CA CYS A 832 -18.25 1.76 14.13
C CYS A 832 -16.88 1.98 14.79
N GLY A 833 -16.02 0.97 14.78
CA GLY A 833 -14.71 0.96 15.41
C GLY A 833 -14.70 0.20 16.73
N PRO A 834 -13.60 0.33 17.50
CA PRO A 834 -13.45 -0.38 18.76
C PRO A 834 -14.33 0.23 19.86
N GLY A 835 -15.03 -0.63 20.58
CA GLY A 835 -15.71 -0.29 21.82
C GLY A 835 -14.73 0.00 22.97
N PRO A 836 -15.25 0.35 24.16
CA PRO A 836 -14.42 0.54 25.35
C PRO A 836 -13.74 -0.78 25.76
N TRP A 837 -12.56 -0.68 26.35
CA TRP A 837 -11.94 -1.81 27.04
C TRP A 837 -12.77 -2.21 28.25
N THR A 838 -12.86 -3.52 28.50
CA THR A 838 -13.35 -4.05 29.77
C THR A 838 -12.50 -3.52 30.93
N GLU A 839 -13.04 -3.59 32.15
CA GLU A 839 -12.22 -3.40 33.35
C GLU A 839 -11.01 -4.35 33.33
N THR A 840 -9.90 -3.88 33.91
CA THR A 840 -8.65 -4.66 33.92
C THR A 840 -8.74 -5.75 34.96
N THR A 841 -8.54 -6.99 34.55
CA THR A 841 -8.46 -8.15 35.42
C THR A 841 -7.02 -8.61 35.60
N SER A 842 -6.72 -9.33 36.68
CA SER A 842 -5.39 -9.75 37.06
C SER A 842 -5.31 -11.17 37.62
N PHE A 843 -4.18 -11.83 37.36
CA PHE A 843 -3.86 -13.18 37.83
C PHE A 843 -2.36 -13.32 38.12
N HIS A 844 -2.00 -14.30 38.95
CA HIS A 844 -0.62 -14.52 39.37
C HIS A 844 -0.14 -15.95 39.03
N THR A 845 1.05 -16.06 38.47
CA THR A 845 1.66 -17.36 38.14
C THR A 845 2.26 -18.06 39.37
N VAL A 846 2.49 -19.36 39.27
CA VAL A 846 3.12 -20.15 40.35
C VAL A 846 4.51 -19.61 40.71
N SER A 847 4.85 -19.61 42.00
CA SER A 847 6.19 -19.27 42.50
C SER A 847 7.05 -20.53 42.63
N SER A 848 7.68 -20.95 41.52
CA SER A 848 8.65 -22.06 41.49
C SER A 848 10.10 -21.54 41.52
N LYS A 849 10.99 -22.26 42.23
CA LYS A 849 12.43 -22.05 42.15
C LYS A 849 13.05 -23.19 41.36
N CYS A 850 13.60 -22.87 40.19
CA CYS A 850 14.23 -23.84 39.30
C CYS A 850 15.76 -23.69 39.32
N ASP A 851 16.47 -24.79 39.55
CA ASP A 851 17.95 -24.84 39.49
C ASP A 851 18.37 -25.66 38.25
N VAL A 852 19.08 -25.03 37.32
CA VAL A 852 19.63 -25.70 36.12
C VAL A 852 21.02 -26.25 36.41
N VAL A 853 21.24 -27.52 36.06
CA VAL A 853 22.54 -28.19 36.15
C VAL A 853 22.92 -28.77 34.79
N SER A 854 24.12 -28.44 34.33
CA SER A 854 24.67 -28.89 33.05
C SER A 854 25.57 -30.12 33.21
N SER A 855 25.54 -31.01 32.21
CA SER A 855 26.51 -32.10 32.07
C SER A 855 27.96 -31.60 31.99
N THR A 856 28.87 -32.35 32.64
CA THR A 856 30.31 -32.00 32.68
C THR A 856 31.21 -33.01 31.99
N ASP A 857 30.67 -34.15 31.57
CA ASP A 857 31.41 -35.25 30.94
C ASP A 857 31.29 -35.27 29.40
N THR A 858 30.67 -34.24 28.84
CA THR A 858 30.50 -34.01 27.39
C THR A 858 31.63 -33.11 26.84
N PRO A 859 32.02 -33.24 25.56
CA PRO A 859 31.39 -34.06 24.52
C PRO A 859 31.80 -35.55 24.58
N ILE A 860 30.85 -36.43 24.26
CA ILE A 860 31.07 -37.89 24.18
C ILE A 860 30.93 -38.36 22.73
N GLY A 861 31.99 -38.97 22.18
CA GLY A 861 32.02 -39.43 20.79
C GLY A 861 31.07 -40.60 20.50
N LEU A 862 30.34 -40.50 19.38
CA LEU A 862 29.45 -41.51 18.82
C LEU A 862 30.08 -42.08 17.54
N PRO A 863 30.37 -43.40 17.45
CA PRO A 863 30.95 -44.01 16.26
C PRO A 863 30.07 -43.86 15.00
N GLY A 864 30.69 -43.57 13.85
CA GLY A 864 30.02 -43.49 12.54
C GLY A 864 30.12 -44.78 11.70
N SER A 865 30.38 -45.95 12.31
CA SER A 865 30.33 -47.26 11.63
C SER A 865 30.34 -48.41 12.64
N GLY A 866 29.55 -49.48 12.43
CA GLY A 866 29.40 -50.63 13.35
C GLY A 866 27.98 -51.21 13.50
N GLY A 867 27.75 -52.12 14.45
CA GLY A 867 26.37 -52.49 14.83
C GLY A 867 25.68 -51.39 15.66
N THR A 868 24.41 -51.59 16.01
CA THR A 868 23.69 -50.75 16.99
C THR A 868 24.55 -50.52 18.24
N PHE A 869 24.66 -49.29 18.70
CA PHE A 869 25.43 -48.96 19.89
C PHE A 869 24.70 -47.97 20.79
N THR A 870 25.12 -47.94 22.05
CA THR A 870 24.61 -47.03 23.08
C THR A 870 25.79 -46.31 23.75
N ARG A 871 25.60 -45.03 24.07
CA ARG A 871 26.50 -44.23 24.89
C ARG A 871 25.73 -43.55 26.01
N GLU A 872 26.39 -43.35 27.12
CA GLU A 872 25.85 -42.72 28.33
C GLU A 872 26.67 -41.48 28.65
N SER A 873 25.99 -40.39 29.02
CA SER A 873 26.54 -39.21 29.67
C SER A 873 25.97 -39.11 31.07
N LYS A 874 26.82 -38.84 32.05
CA LYS A 874 26.51 -38.91 33.48
C LYS A 874 26.66 -37.54 34.14
N LEU A 875 25.67 -37.19 34.94
CA LEU A 875 25.63 -35.97 35.72
C LEU A 875 25.38 -36.31 37.20
N PHE A 876 26.34 -36.01 38.08
CA PHE A 876 26.17 -36.24 39.51
C PHE A 876 25.67 -34.98 40.21
N ILE A 877 24.53 -35.09 40.90
CA ILE A 877 23.92 -34.02 41.67
C ILE A 877 24.21 -34.21 43.16
N GLU A 878 24.98 -33.29 43.74
CA GLU A 878 25.38 -33.33 45.15
C GLU A 878 24.33 -32.78 46.12
N ARG A 879 23.28 -32.14 45.61
CA ARG A 879 22.22 -31.49 46.39
C ARG A 879 20.98 -32.37 46.46
N ARG A 880 20.32 -32.37 47.62
CA ARG A 880 19.04 -33.06 47.86
C ARG A 880 17.87 -32.08 47.68
N GLY A 881 16.78 -32.56 47.13
CA GLY A 881 15.55 -31.81 46.88
C GLY A 881 14.45 -32.74 46.37
N SER A 882 13.19 -32.46 46.68
CA SER A 882 12.06 -33.17 46.07
C SER A 882 11.71 -32.50 44.76
N ILE A 883 11.57 -33.29 43.69
CA ILE A 883 11.22 -32.79 42.36
C ILE A 883 9.70 -32.53 42.33
N ASN A 884 9.28 -31.30 42.00
CA ASN A 884 7.88 -31.01 41.68
C ASN A 884 7.66 -30.97 40.16
N ASP A 885 8.67 -30.52 39.43
CA ASP A 885 8.73 -30.53 37.98
C ASP A 885 10.19 -30.65 37.50
N LEU A 886 10.41 -31.31 36.36
CA LEU A 886 11.73 -31.56 35.78
C LEU A 886 11.71 -31.29 34.28
N ASN A 887 12.55 -30.36 33.85
CA ASN A 887 12.70 -29.98 32.45
C ASN A 887 14.11 -30.27 31.94
N LEU A 888 14.25 -30.45 30.63
CA LEU A 888 15.55 -30.44 29.96
C LEU A 888 15.61 -29.23 29.01
N PRO A 889 16.10 -28.06 29.47
CA PRO A 889 16.07 -26.85 28.67
C PRO A 889 16.79 -26.96 27.32
N ASN A 890 17.80 -27.84 27.24
CA ASN A 890 18.47 -28.14 25.99
C ASN A 890 19.17 -29.50 26.04
N VAL A 891 19.03 -30.28 24.96
CA VAL A 891 19.77 -31.51 24.68
C VAL A 891 20.35 -31.40 23.27
N THR A 892 21.68 -31.46 23.17
CA THR A 892 22.39 -31.32 21.90
C THR A 892 23.15 -32.60 21.54
N VAL A 893 22.75 -33.25 20.44
CA VAL A 893 23.37 -34.46 19.88
C VAL A 893 23.58 -34.25 18.38
N ASN A 894 24.82 -34.43 17.91
CA ASN A 894 25.13 -34.41 16.47
C ASN A 894 25.38 -35.83 16.00
N TYR A 895 24.59 -36.33 15.06
CA TYR A 895 24.76 -37.66 14.49
C TYR A 895 24.09 -37.77 13.12
N GLN A 896 24.78 -38.35 12.13
CA GLN A 896 24.21 -38.61 10.81
C GLN A 896 23.71 -40.06 10.74
N PHE A 897 22.42 -40.34 10.63
CA PHE A 897 21.26 -39.41 10.53
C PHE A 897 20.54 -39.27 11.88
N ALA A 898 19.95 -38.09 12.17
CA ALA A 898 19.17 -37.86 13.40
C ALA A 898 17.97 -38.82 13.51
N SER A 899 17.43 -39.29 12.37
CA SER A 899 16.41 -40.35 12.26
C SER A 899 16.83 -41.72 12.78
N LYS A 900 18.08 -41.92 13.18
CA LYS A 900 18.57 -43.17 13.77
C LYS A 900 18.89 -43.06 15.25
N VAL A 901 18.66 -41.89 15.86
CA VAL A 901 19.01 -41.60 17.25
C VAL A 901 17.79 -41.77 18.17
N SER A 902 17.99 -42.42 19.31
CA SER A 902 17.05 -42.44 20.44
C SER A 902 17.72 -41.87 21.69
N ILE A 903 16.99 -41.09 22.48
CA ILE A 903 17.46 -40.40 23.68
C ILE A 903 16.55 -40.75 24.87
N SER A 904 17.13 -41.08 26.02
CA SER A 904 16.38 -41.32 27.26
C SER A 904 17.14 -40.77 28.47
N LEU A 905 16.41 -40.34 29.50
CA LEU A 905 16.96 -39.89 30.78
C LEU A 905 16.65 -40.92 31.87
N THR A 906 17.62 -41.24 32.71
CA THR A 906 17.48 -42.15 33.86
C THR A 906 17.80 -41.42 35.17
N SER A 907 16.91 -41.52 36.17
CA SER A 907 17.09 -40.93 37.49
C SER A 907 17.94 -41.82 38.43
N PRO A 908 18.45 -41.27 39.55
CA PRO A 908 19.16 -42.05 40.58
C PRO A 908 18.32 -43.16 41.22
N ALA A 909 16.99 -43.04 41.20
CA ALA A 909 16.06 -44.06 41.69
C ALA A 909 15.85 -45.21 40.68
N GLY A 910 16.32 -45.05 39.44
CA GLY A 910 16.21 -46.03 38.37
C GLY A 910 15.01 -45.84 37.45
N THR A 911 14.28 -44.72 37.57
CA THR A 911 13.18 -44.35 36.66
C THR A 911 13.75 -43.93 35.32
N VAL A 912 13.18 -44.40 34.20
CA VAL A 912 13.66 -44.13 32.84
C VAL A 912 12.54 -43.49 32.02
N VAL A 913 12.80 -42.30 31.45
CA VAL A 913 11.89 -41.60 30.55
C VAL A 913 12.54 -41.43 29.19
N LYS A 914 11.79 -41.78 28.13
CA LYS A 914 12.26 -41.65 26.76
C LYS A 914 11.90 -40.26 26.22
N LEU A 915 12.89 -39.53 25.69
CA LEU A 915 12.70 -38.15 25.25
C LEU A 915 12.43 -38.07 23.73
N TYR A 916 13.20 -38.85 22.96
CA TYR A 916 13.19 -38.81 21.50
C TYR A 916 13.51 -40.20 20.93
N SER A 917 12.89 -40.60 19.81
CA SER A 917 13.14 -41.90 19.17
C SER A 917 13.00 -41.86 17.64
N GLU A 918 14.12 -41.91 16.93
CA GLU A 918 14.22 -42.21 15.49
C GLU A 918 13.29 -41.38 14.57
N LYS A 919 13.04 -40.12 14.92
CA LYS A 919 12.25 -39.16 14.12
C LYS A 919 13.15 -38.28 13.24
N CYS A 920 12.58 -37.56 12.26
CA CYS A 920 13.22 -36.52 11.45
C CYS A 920 14.41 -36.95 10.54
N PHE A 921 14.13 -37.15 9.25
CA PHE A 921 15.10 -37.60 8.24
C PHE A 921 16.02 -36.49 7.67
N SER A 922 15.61 -35.22 7.77
CA SER A 922 16.21 -34.09 7.06
C SER A 922 17.36 -33.38 7.79
N THR A 923 17.79 -33.84 8.96
CA THR A 923 18.88 -33.20 9.72
C THR A 923 19.87 -34.21 10.34
N ASN A 924 21.06 -33.69 10.67
CA ASN A 924 22.15 -34.41 11.34
C ASN A 924 22.40 -33.90 12.76
N SER A 925 21.53 -33.02 13.26
CA SER A 925 21.63 -32.42 14.59
C SER A 925 20.28 -32.52 15.31
N ILE A 926 20.34 -32.83 16.60
CA ILE A 926 19.24 -32.68 17.55
C ILE A 926 19.70 -31.60 18.52
N ASN A 927 18.98 -30.50 18.59
CA ASN A 927 19.30 -29.35 19.43
C ASN A 927 17.99 -28.67 19.85
N LEU A 928 17.35 -29.24 20.88
CA LEU A 928 16.03 -28.83 21.37
C LEU A 928 15.90 -29.14 22.87
N GLY A 929 14.90 -28.57 23.53
CA GLY A 929 14.55 -28.84 24.92
C GLY A 929 13.33 -29.76 25.07
N PHE A 930 13.13 -30.29 26.28
CA PHE A 930 11.97 -31.14 26.63
C PHE A 930 11.28 -30.65 27.91
N ASP A 931 9.96 -30.57 27.85
CA ASP A 931 9.03 -30.19 28.93
C ASP A 931 7.67 -30.86 28.65
N ASP A 932 7.01 -31.40 29.67
CA ASP A 932 5.69 -32.05 29.52
C ASP A 932 4.59 -31.06 29.11
N ASP A 933 4.73 -29.78 29.50
CA ASP A 933 3.77 -28.70 29.26
C ASP A 933 3.98 -27.99 27.91
N ALA A 934 4.98 -28.40 27.12
CA ALA A 934 5.18 -27.87 25.77
C ALA A 934 3.95 -28.12 24.87
N PRO A 935 3.51 -27.13 24.05
CA PRO A 935 2.28 -27.21 23.27
C PRO A 935 2.34 -28.27 22.17
N GLU A 936 3.53 -28.49 21.61
CA GLU A 936 3.77 -29.30 20.43
C GLU A 936 4.67 -30.51 20.74
N GLU A 937 4.41 -31.63 20.07
CA GLU A 937 5.37 -32.73 19.99
C GLU A 937 6.58 -32.35 19.13
N VAL A 938 7.69 -33.08 19.27
CA VAL A 938 8.92 -32.82 18.49
C VAL A 938 8.64 -32.72 16.98
N ALA A 939 8.78 -31.51 16.44
CA ALA A 939 8.66 -31.19 15.02
C ALA A 939 10.01 -31.29 14.30
N CYS A 940 9.99 -31.52 12.97
CA CYS A 940 11.20 -31.62 12.16
C CYS A 940 11.43 -30.33 11.35
N PRO A 941 12.66 -29.81 11.25
CA PRO A 941 13.91 -30.35 11.79
C PRO A 941 14.14 -30.04 13.29
N PRO A 942 14.65 -30.99 14.09
CA PRO A 942 14.85 -30.83 15.53
C PRO A 942 16.11 -30.04 15.91
N ASP A 943 16.38 -28.88 15.28
CA ASP A 943 17.62 -28.11 15.47
C ASP A 943 17.43 -26.61 15.80
N ASP A 944 16.24 -26.23 16.22
CA ASP A 944 15.82 -24.84 16.44
C ASP A 944 15.91 -24.33 17.89
N LYS A 945 16.37 -25.15 18.83
CA LYS A 945 16.48 -24.87 20.29
C LYS A 945 15.14 -24.60 20.99
N ARG A 946 14.01 -24.92 20.37
CA ARG A 946 12.70 -24.83 21.02
C ARG A 946 12.49 -25.99 21.98
N VAL A 947 11.55 -25.83 22.90
CA VAL A 947 11.16 -26.86 23.86
C VAL A 947 9.94 -27.60 23.31
N PHE A 948 9.97 -28.93 23.34
CA PHE A 948 8.92 -29.80 22.81
C PHE A 948 8.49 -30.85 23.82
N ARG A 949 7.29 -31.41 23.63
CA ARG A 949 6.80 -32.48 24.50
C ARG A 949 7.60 -33.78 24.25
N PRO A 950 8.19 -34.40 25.29
CA PRO A 950 8.93 -35.66 25.14
C PRO A 950 8.02 -36.84 24.82
N GLU A 951 8.58 -37.92 24.26
CA GLU A 951 7.82 -39.15 23.92
C GLU A 951 7.23 -39.83 25.17
N GLY A 952 7.98 -39.85 26.27
CA GLY A 952 7.52 -40.25 27.60
C GLY A 952 7.50 -39.05 28.53
N LYS A 953 6.61 -39.08 29.53
CA LYS A 953 6.39 -37.95 30.42
C LYS A 953 7.47 -37.79 31.49
N LEU A 954 8.00 -36.58 31.63
CA LEU A 954 8.96 -36.19 32.68
C LEU A 954 8.32 -36.14 34.07
N GLU A 955 6.99 -36.01 34.18
CA GLU A 955 6.23 -36.09 35.44
C GLU A 955 6.50 -37.38 36.22
N ALA A 956 6.99 -38.42 35.54
CA ALA A 956 7.40 -39.68 36.16
C ALA A 956 8.52 -39.50 37.21
N PHE A 957 9.27 -38.39 37.17
CA PHE A 957 10.30 -38.05 38.15
C PHE A 957 9.76 -37.26 39.36
N ASN A 958 8.50 -36.81 39.33
CA ASN A 958 7.94 -35.99 40.41
C ASN A 958 7.85 -36.78 41.72
N GLY A 959 8.30 -36.14 42.81
CA GLY A 959 8.42 -36.74 44.14
C GLY A 959 9.71 -37.54 44.39
N GLU A 960 10.59 -37.71 43.39
CA GLU A 960 11.91 -38.31 43.59
C GLU A 960 12.93 -37.29 44.18
N ASP A 961 14.01 -37.78 44.81
CA ASP A 961 15.11 -36.96 45.32
C ASP A 961 16.08 -36.61 44.19
N THR A 962 16.46 -35.34 44.05
CA THR A 962 17.43 -34.88 43.03
C THR A 962 18.82 -35.48 43.21
N TYR A 963 19.18 -35.90 44.43
CA TYR A 963 20.52 -36.36 44.79
C TYR A 963 20.91 -37.69 44.14
N GLY A 964 22.02 -37.69 43.40
CA GLY A 964 22.61 -38.91 42.82
C GLY A 964 23.05 -38.74 41.37
N GLU A 965 23.33 -39.86 40.71
CA GLU A 965 23.77 -39.89 39.32
C GLU A 965 22.58 -39.95 38.35
N TRP A 966 22.44 -38.93 37.51
CA TRP A 966 21.51 -38.86 36.39
C TRP A 966 22.23 -39.26 35.10
N ILE A 967 21.56 -40.07 34.27
CA ILE A 967 22.20 -40.67 33.08
C ILE A 967 21.37 -40.36 31.84
N LEU A 968 21.96 -39.61 30.90
CA LEU A 968 21.43 -39.45 29.55
C LEU A 968 21.98 -40.55 28.65
N THR A 969 21.09 -41.39 28.13
CA THR A 969 21.41 -42.52 27.27
C THR A 969 21.06 -42.18 25.82
N VAL A 970 22.04 -42.27 24.93
CA VAL A 970 21.87 -42.09 23.48
C VAL A 970 22.16 -43.40 22.76
N SER A 971 21.17 -43.92 22.04
CA SER A 971 21.25 -45.15 21.25
C SER A 971 21.10 -44.86 19.77
N VAL A 972 21.85 -45.58 18.93
CA VAL A 972 21.80 -45.45 17.46
C VAL A 972 21.54 -46.80 16.81
N SER A 973 20.49 -46.88 15.97
CA SER A 973 20.02 -48.13 15.34
C SER A 973 20.82 -48.56 14.10
N GLU A 974 21.33 -47.63 13.29
CA GLU A 974 22.16 -47.87 12.10
C GLU A 974 23.34 -46.88 12.04
N THR A 975 24.53 -47.35 11.66
CA THR A 975 25.78 -46.61 11.86
C THR A 975 26.50 -46.21 10.58
N ASN A 976 25.91 -46.30 9.38
CA ASN A 976 26.63 -46.04 8.12
C ASN A 976 26.81 -44.53 7.79
N GLY A 977 26.99 -43.68 8.81
CA GLY A 977 27.07 -42.22 8.69
C GLY A 977 28.37 -41.61 9.20
N ALA A 978 28.49 -40.28 9.21
CA ALA A 978 29.65 -39.62 9.81
C ALA A 978 29.72 -39.87 11.34
N VAL A 979 30.93 -39.81 11.91
CA VAL A 979 31.10 -39.80 13.37
C VAL A 979 30.32 -38.64 13.98
N GLY A 980 29.68 -38.89 15.11
CA GLY A 980 28.89 -37.88 15.83
C GLY A 980 29.36 -37.71 17.27
N GLN A 981 28.60 -36.95 18.06
CA GLN A 981 28.86 -36.76 19.48
C GLN A 981 27.61 -36.30 20.26
N ILE A 982 27.53 -36.67 21.53
CA ILE A 982 26.70 -35.99 22.53
C ILE A 982 27.45 -34.69 22.86
N VAL A 983 26.90 -33.53 22.49
CA VAL A 983 27.56 -32.24 22.66
C VAL A 983 27.37 -31.70 24.08
N GLY A 984 26.17 -31.85 24.63
CA GLY A 984 25.82 -31.36 25.96
C GLY A 984 24.33 -31.47 26.22
N TRP A 985 23.97 -31.47 27.50
CA TRP A 985 22.58 -31.44 27.97
C TRP A 985 22.49 -30.83 29.36
N ASN A 986 21.31 -30.30 29.68
CA ASN A 986 20.99 -29.68 30.97
C ASN A 986 19.74 -30.33 31.57
N VAL A 987 19.69 -30.39 32.90
CA VAL A 987 18.47 -30.71 33.66
C VAL A 987 18.13 -29.52 34.53
N GLU A 988 16.86 -29.14 34.54
CA GLU A 988 16.30 -28.14 35.42
C GLU A 988 15.37 -28.83 36.43
N PHE A 989 15.63 -28.62 37.72
CA PHE A 989 14.77 -29.12 38.80
C PHE A 989 13.99 -27.96 39.39
N CYS A 990 12.67 -28.04 39.36
CA CYS A 990 11.78 -27.04 39.94
C CYS A 990 11.12 -27.57 41.22
N ALA A 991 11.06 -26.70 42.23
CA ALA A 991 10.33 -26.92 43.48
C ALA A 991 9.50 -25.68 43.83
N ASP A 992 8.29 -25.88 44.36
CA ASP A 992 7.42 -24.78 44.77
C ASP A 992 7.99 -24.07 46.00
N ALA A 993 8.02 -22.74 45.95
CA ALA A 993 8.29 -21.91 47.12
C ALA A 993 6.97 -21.63 47.86
N ALA A 994 6.94 -21.85 49.17
CA ALA A 994 5.80 -21.45 49.99
C ALA A 994 5.73 -19.92 50.07
N VAL A 995 4.76 -19.33 49.37
CA VAL A 995 4.49 -17.88 49.37
C VAL A 995 3.62 -17.51 50.58
N VAL A 996 3.93 -16.37 51.21
CA VAL A 996 3.08 -15.79 52.27
C VAL A 996 2.16 -14.75 51.66
N GLN A 997 0.84 -14.95 51.80
CA GLN A 997 -0.15 -14.07 51.20
C GLN A 997 -0.39 -12.80 52.05
N PRO A 998 -0.42 -11.60 51.43
CA PRO A 998 -0.82 -10.37 52.10
C PRO A 998 -2.32 -10.41 52.45
N ARG A 999 -2.72 -9.66 53.47
CA ARG A 999 -4.12 -9.52 53.91
C ARG A 999 -4.49 -8.06 54.12
N THR A 1000 -5.67 -7.67 53.63
CA THR A 1000 -6.23 -6.35 53.91
C THR A 1000 -6.73 -6.29 55.35
N LEU A 1001 -6.23 -5.32 56.11
CA LEU A 1001 -6.67 -5.04 57.48
C LEU A 1001 -7.75 -3.96 57.52
N VAL A 1002 -7.59 -2.90 56.71
CA VAL A 1002 -8.53 -1.76 56.62
C VAL A 1002 -8.60 -1.25 55.19
N ASN A 1003 -9.80 -0.92 54.72
CA ASN A 1003 -10.07 -0.23 53.46
C ASN A 1003 -11.35 0.63 53.60
N ASP A 1004 -11.30 1.62 54.48
CA ASP A 1004 -12.38 2.58 54.72
C ASP A 1004 -12.20 3.80 53.80
N ALA A 1005 -13.29 4.42 53.36
CA ALA A 1005 -13.24 5.50 52.38
C ALA A 1005 -12.48 6.73 52.86
N THR A 1006 -11.66 7.32 51.99
CA THR A 1006 -11.01 8.62 52.27
C THR A 1006 -12.02 9.75 52.09
N GLU A 1007 -12.25 10.56 53.12
CA GLU A 1007 -13.12 11.74 53.01
C GLU A 1007 -12.35 12.97 52.55
N VAL A 1008 -12.82 13.67 51.51
CA VAL A 1008 -12.18 14.88 50.94
C VAL A 1008 -13.22 15.99 50.74
N GLN A 1009 -12.83 17.26 50.93
CA GLN A 1009 -13.73 18.38 50.63
C GLN A 1009 -13.90 18.59 49.11
N PRO A 1010 -15.04 19.12 48.62
CA PRO A 1010 -15.17 19.54 47.23
C PRO A 1010 -14.05 20.52 46.83
N LEU A 1011 -13.38 20.26 45.72
CA LEU A 1011 -12.16 20.95 45.25
C LEU A 1011 -11.02 20.98 46.28
N GLY A 1012 -11.03 20.03 47.21
CA GLY A 1012 -10.06 19.86 48.29
C GLY A 1012 -9.11 18.70 48.03
N ARG A 1013 -8.21 18.48 48.98
CA ARG A 1013 -7.25 17.37 48.94
C ARG A 1013 -7.02 16.79 50.32
N ASN A 1014 -6.89 15.48 50.41
CA ASN A 1014 -6.55 14.78 51.65
C ASN A 1014 -5.59 13.61 51.37
N ALA A 1015 -4.74 13.33 52.35
CA ALA A 1015 -3.85 12.17 52.30
C ALA A 1015 -4.64 10.91 52.62
N VAL A 1016 -4.37 9.82 51.90
CA VAL A 1016 -4.86 8.49 52.27
C VAL A 1016 -4.06 8.02 53.49
N LEU A 1017 -4.74 7.79 54.60
CA LEU A 1017 -4.13 7.46 55.88
C LEU A 1017 -4.08 5.95 56.10
N ARG A 1018 -3.15 5.50 56.95
CA ARG A 1018 -3.09 4.10 57.40
C ARG A 1018 -4.39 3.62 58.03
N SER A 1019 -5.10 4.50 58.75
CA SER A 1019 -6.40 4.17 59.33
C SER A 1019 -7.51 3.97 58.31
N GLU A 1020 -7.27 4.31 57.04
CA GLU A 1020 -8.21 4.19 55.93
C GLU A 1020 -7.78 3.05 55.01
N LEU A 1021 -6.47 2.88 54.73
CA LEU A 1021 -5.94 1.81 53.90
C LEU A 1021 -4.71 1.15 54.53
N GLU A 1022 -4.85 -0.12 54.93
CA GLU A 1022 -3.75 -0.93 55.51
C GLU A 1022 -3.79 -2.38 55.04
N VAL A 1023 -2.65 -2.84 54.52
CA VAL A 1023 -2.38 -4.24 54.19
C VAL A 1023 -1.18 -4.73 54.98
N ASP A 1024 -1.27 -5.96 55.46
CA ASP A 1024 -0.26 -6.66 56.25
C ASP A 1024 0.24 -7.90 55.50
N SER A 1025 1.55 -8.17 55.52
CA SER A 1025 2.18 -9.35 54.94
C SER A 1025 3.18 -9.93 55.95
N GLU A 1026 2.97 -11.17 56.38
CA GLU A 1026 3.84 -11.80 57.37
C GLU A 1026 5.23 -12.07 56.76
N GLY A 1027 6.24 -11.35 57.25
CA GLY A 1027 7.63 -11.49 56.79
C GLY A 1027 8.13 -10.34 55.89
N ASP A 1028 7.24 -9.47 55.40
CA ASP A 1028 7.59 -8.24 54.69
C ASP A 1028 7.42 -7.01 55.59
N ASP A 1029 8.27 -6.00 55.39
CA ASP A 1029 8.08 -4.70 56.02
C ASP A 1029 7.19 -3.79 55.16
N ALA A 1030 6.69 -2.69 55.74
CA ALA A 1030 5.81 -1.75 55.03
C ALA A 1030 6.44 -1.13 53.76
N GLY A 1031 7.77 -1.19 53.59
CA GLY A 1031 8.45 -0.74 52.37
C GLY A 1031 8.49 -1.80 51.27
N ARG A 1032 8.07 -3.05 51.53
CA ARG A 1032 8.06 -4.19 50.61
C ARG A 1032 6.66 -4.71 50.26
N THR A 1033 5.62 -4.02 50.72
CA THR A 1033 4.23 -4.21 50.29
C THR A 1033 3.92 -3.13 49.25
N TYR A 1034 3.80 -3.54 47.99
CA TYR A 1034 3.62 -2.65 46.84
C TYR A 1034 2.16 -2.66 46.39
N TYR A 1035 1.61 -1.47 46.20
CA TYR A 1035 0.33 -1.21 45.59
C TYR A 1035 0.59 -0.74 44.16
N ILE A 1036 -0.03 -1.37 43.18
CA ILE A 1036 0.05 -1.00 41.77
C ILE A 1036 -1.32 -0.45 41.36
N LEU A 1037 -1.35 0.77 40.81
CA LEU A 1037 -2.59 1.44 40.46
C LEU A 1037 -3.18 0.85 39.17
N THR A 1038 -4.40 0.32 39.21
CA THR A 1038 -5.07 -0.32 38.06
C THR A 1038 -6.11 0.58 37.42
N GLN A 1039 -6.74 1.46 38.20
CA GLN A 1039 -7.70 2.45 37.73
C GLN A 1039 -7.45 3.80 38.40
N LEU A 1040 -7.47 4.87 37.61
CA LEU A 1040 -7.39 6.24 38.11
C LEU A 1040 -8.77 6.74 38.56
N PRO A 1041 -8.82 7.69 39.51
CA PRO A 1041 -10.07 8.38 39.84
C PRO A 1041 -10.65 9.13 38.64
N ALA A 1042 -11.97 9.10 38.51
CA ALA A 1042 -12.68 9.75 37.39
C ALA A 1042 -12.85 11.25 37.62
N LEU A 1043 -12.88 11.70 38.88
CA LEU A 1043 -13.27 13.05 39.29
C LEU A 1043 -12.17 13.78 40.10
N GLY A 1044 -10.95 13.24 40.06
CA GLY A 1044 -9.81 13.76 40.78
C GLY A 1044 -8.49 13.20 40.28
N ARG A 1045 -7.42 13.43 41.03
CA ARG A 1045 -6.10 12.86 40.75
C ARG A 1045 -5.43 12.38 42.04
N LEU A 1046 -4.65 11.30 41.92
CA LEU A 1046 -3.75 10.84 42.97
C LEU A 1046 -2.36 11.45 42.78
N GLU A 1047 -1.74 11.83 43.89
CA GLU A 1047 -0.39 12.35 43.94
C GLU A 1047 0.45 11.58 44.96
N LEU A 1048 1.62 11.11 44.54
CA LEU A 1048 2.63 10.55 45.44
C LEU A 1048 3.76 11.55 45.59
N ARG A 1049 3.96 12.06 46.81
CA ARG A 1049 5.01 13.08 47.09
C ARG A 1049 4.87 14.34 46.22
N GLY A 1050 3.65 14.68 45.81
CA GLY A 1050 3.33 15.83 44.97
C GLY A 1050 3.49 15.60 43.46
N LEU A 1051 3.78 14.38 43.02
CA LEU A 1051 3.77 14.00 41.60
C LEU A 1051 2.49 13.25 41.29
N THR A 1052 1.78 13.65 40.23
CA THR A 1052 0.56 12.98 39.77
C THR A 1052 0.86 11.56 39.31
N MET A 1053 0.08 10.60 39.77
CA MET A 1053 0.20 9.19 39.45
C MET A 1053 -0.57 8.83 38.17
N MET A 1054 -0.08 7.83 37.47
CA MET A 1054 -0.70 7.22 36.28
C MET A 1054 -1.05 5.74 36.55
N ALA A 1055 -1.91 5.15 35.73
CA ALA A 1055 -2.15 3.71 35.79
C ALA A 1055 -0.83 2.93 35.59
N GLY A 1056 -0.59 1.93 36.43
CA GLY A 1056 0.67 1.18 36.52
C GLY A 1056 1.71 1.76 37.49
N ASP A 1057 1.55 2.99 37.97
CA ASP A 1057 2.44 3.53 38.99
C ASP A 1057 2.28 2.79 40.32
N THR A 1058 3.36 2.73 41.08
CA THR A 1058 3.42 1.97 42.34
C THR A 1058 3.66 2.86 43.56
N PHE A 1059 3.04 2.51 44.68
CA PHE A 1059 3.29 3.10 45.99
C PHE A 1059 3.38 2.01 47.06
N THR A 1060 3.95 2.31 48.22
CA THR A 1060 4.15 1.31 49.29
C THR A 1060 3.26 1.58 50.51
N GLN A 1061 3.05 0.56 51.37
CA GLN A 1061 2.42 0.77 52.67
C GLN A 1061 3.18 1.83 53.50
N ALA A 1062 4.50 1.94 53.36
CA ALA A 1062 5.31 2.99 53.99
C ALA A 1062 5.01 4.40 53.46
N ASP A 1063 4.54 4.55 52.22
CA ASP A 1063 4.08 5.83 51.67
C ASP A 1063 2.75 6.26 52.29
N ILE A 1064 1.78 5.34 52.43
CA ILE A 1064 0.52 5.58 53.15
C ILE A 1064 0.80 5.92 54.63
N ASN A 1065 1.64 5.12 55.30
CA ASN A 1065 1.99 5.33 56.70
C ASN A 1065 2.65 6.70 56.96
N ALA A 1066 3.31 7.26 55.94
CA ALA A 1066 3.92 8.58 55.98
C ALA A 1066 3.02 9.71 55.44
N GLY A 1067 1.78 9.41 55.04
CA GLY A 1067 0.82 10.37 54.48
C GLY A 1067 1.26 10.96 53.14
N ARG A 1068 2.03 10.21 52.34
CA ARG A 1068 2.64 10.69 51.08
C ARG A 1068 1.75 10.50 49.86
N LEU A 1069 0.74 9.63 49.94
CA LEU A 1069 -0.28 9.45 48.92
C LEU A 1069 -1.45 10.40 49.21
N VAL A 1070 -1.79 11.25 48.24
CA VAL A 1070 -2.78 12.31 48.39
C VAL A 1070 -3.76 12.29 47.23
N TYR A 1071 -5.05 12.29 47.53
CA TYR A 1071 -6.10 12.51 46.55
C TYR A 1071 -6.46 14.00 46.50
N GLU A 1072 -6.62 14.56 45.30
CA GLU A 1072 -7.14 15.89 45.04
C GLU A 1072 -8.39 15.81 44.16
N ASN A 1073 -9.51 16.31 44.66
CA ASN A 1073 -10.75 16.41 43.91
C ASN A 1073 -10.71 17.62 42.97
N THR A 1074 -11.14 17.43 41.73
CA THR A 1074 -11.19 18.49 40.70
C THR A 1074 -12.61 18.85 40.27
N ASP A 1075 -13.62 18.11 40.75
CA ASP A 1075 -15.04 18.31 40.42
C ASP A 1075 -15.86 18.80 41.62
N SER A 1076 -16.65 19.87 41.44
CA SER A 1076 -17.44 20.49 42.53
C SER A 1076 -18.87 19.93 42.72
N THR A 1077 -19.31 19.00 41.90
CA THR A 1077 -20.72 18.59 41.77
C THR A 1077 -21.02 17.18 42.27
N SER A 1078 -20.05 16.27 42.17
CA SER A 1078 -20.20 14.86 42.58
C SER A 1078 -19.84 14.61 44.05
N ARG A 1079 -20.28 13.45 44.57
CA ARG A 1079 -20.16 13.07 45.99
C ARG A 1079 -19.27 11.87 46.28
N THR A 1080 -18.90 11.10 45.25
CA THR A 1080 -18.11 9.88 45.38
C THR A 1080 -17.16 9.77 44.19
N ASP A 1081 -15.98 9.24 44.42
CA ASP A 1081 -14.96 8.86 43.44
C ASP A 1081 -14.25 7.62 44.01
N ASP A 1082 -13.40 6.97 43.24
CA ASP A 1082 -12.68 5.77 43.69
C ASP A 1082 -11.40 5.57 42.87
N PHE A 1083 -10.52 4.67 43.32
CA PHE A 1083 -9.44 4.20 42.48
C PHE A 1083 -9.15 2.72 42.73
N GLY A 1084 -8.79 2.01 41.67
CA GLY A 1084 -8.46 0.59 41.70
C GLY A 1084 -6.97 0.36 41.92
N PHE A 1085 -6.61 -0.62 42.73
CA PHE A 1085 -5.24 -1.05 42.95
C PHE A 1085 -5.15 -2.56 43.17
N VAL A 1086 -3.97 -3.11 42.95
CA VAL A 1086 -3.61 -4.50 43.27
C VAL A 1086 -2.40 -4.50 44.20
N VAL A 1087 -2.27 -5.50 45.07
CA VAL A 1087 -1.15 -5.55 46.03
C VAL A 1087 -0.26 -6.75 45.76
N THR A 1088 1.05 -6.51 45.76
CA THR A 1088 2.06 -7.57 45.64
C THR A 1088 3.16 -7.40 46.68
N THR A 1089 3.82 -8.50 47.05
CA THR A 1089 4.96 -8.51 47.97
C THR A 1089 6.20 -9.04 47.29
N ALA A 1090 7.38 -8.70 47.86
CA ALA A 1090 8.66 -9.17 47.32
C ALA A 1090 8.80 -10.71 47.33
N GLY A 1091 8.03 -11.41 48.17
CA GLY A 1091 7.98 -12.87 48.25
C GLY A 1091 6.99 -13.55 47.30
N GLY A 1092 6.32 -12.80 46.41
CA GLY A 1092 5.32 -13.35 45.48
C GLY A 1092 3.89 -13.37 46.01
N GLY A 1093 3.64 -12.78 47.17
CA GLY A 1093 2.30 -12.68 47.73
C GLY A 1093 1.45 -11.67 46.96
N TYR A 1094 0.15 -11.94 46.87
CA TYR A 1094 -0.77 -11.26 45.95
C TYR A 1094 -2.14 -11.02 46.59
N LEU A 1095 -2.70 -9.80 46.40
CA LEU A 1095 -4.12 -9.52 46.59
C LEU A 1095 -4.68 -8.96 45.29
N PRO A 1096 -5.82 -9.50 44.79
CA PRO A 1096 -6.45 -9.08 43.53
C PRO A 1096 -6.90 -7.62 43.51
N VAL A 1097 -7.34 -7.16 42.33
CA VAL A 1097 -7.81 -5.78 42.15
C VAL A 1097 -8.90 -5.44 43.18
N THR A 1098 -8.65 -4.37 43.92
CA THR A 1098 -9.52 -3.82 44.96
C THR A 1098 -9.68 -2.32 44.74
N TYR A 1099 -10.84 -1.77 45.09
CA TYR A 1099 -11.12 -0.34 44.97
C TYR A 1099 -11.05 0.35 46.35
N HIS A 1100 -10.49 1.57 46.36
CA HIS A 1100 -10.53 2.46 47.51
C HIS A 1100 -11.50 3.61 47.24
N ASP A 1101 -12.56 3.66 48.03
CA ASP A 1101 -13.60 4.69 47.90
C ASP A 1101 -13.09 6.06 48.40
N VAL A 1102 -13.55 7.11 47.74
CA VAL A 1102 -13.34 8.51 48.12
C VAL A 1102 -14.68 9.21 48.26
N LEU A 1103 -14.98 9.69 49.46
CA LEU A 1103 -16.22 10.43 49.76
C LEU A 1103 -15.96 11.93 49.71
N ILE A 1104 -16.63 12.63 48.80
CA ILE A 1104 -16.49 14.07 48.62
C ILE A 1104 -17.55 14.78 49.48
N THR A 1105 -17.15 15.34 50.62
CA THR A 1105 -18.03 15.94 51.63
C THR A 1105 -17.46 17.22 52.24
N SER A 1106 -18.31 18.23 52.46
CA SER A 1106 -17.91 19.49 53.09
C SER A 1106 -17.47 19.36 54.55
N ASP A 1107 -17.81 18.24 55.21
CA ASP A 1107 -17.50 17.98 56.61
C ASP A 1107 -16.13 17.32 56.81
N ALA A 1108 -15.44 16.94 55.72
CA ALA A 1108 -14.14 16.29 55.78
C ALA A 1108 -13.10 17.17 56.50
N ILE A 1109 -12.34 16.55 57.42
CA ILE A 1109 -11.29 17.22 58.20
C ILE A 1109 -9.95 16.99 57.49
N SER A 1110 -9.24 18.07 57.12
CA SER A 1110 -7.91 17.94 56.54
C SER A 1110 -6.82 17.88 57.62
N PRO A 1111 -6.07 16.77 57.76
CA PRO A 1111 -5.07 16.60 58.81
C PRO A 1111 -3.78 17.42 58.57
N VAL A 1112 -3.62 18.04 57.39
CA VAL A 1112 -2.43 18.83 57.03
C VAL A 1112 -2.87 20.20 56.55
N ARG A 1113 -2.36 21.27 57.18
CA ARG A 1113 -2.67 22.66 56.81
C ARG A 1113 -1.89 23.05 55.54
N TYR A 1114 -2.44 22.71 54.37
CA TYR A 1114 -1.93 23.19 53.09
C TYR A 1114 -2.40 24.64 52.87
N VAL A 1115 -1.45 25.57 52.76
CA VAL A 1115 -1.74 26.99 52.48
C VAL A 1115 -2.30 27.08 51.07
N SER A 1116 -3.55 27.53 50.92
CA SER A 1116 -4.15 27.67 49.59
C SER A 1116 -3.37 28.72 48.76
N PRO A 1117 -3.34 28.62 47.42
CA PRO A 1117 -2.71 29.64 46.57
C PRO A 1117 -3.26 31.05 46.82
N LEU A 1118 -4.53 31.14 47.23
CA LEU A 1118 -5.17 32.38 47.67
C LEU A 1118 -4.58 32.88 49.00
N GLU A 1119 -4.45 32.02 50.02
CA GLU A 1119 -3.82 32.40 51.30
C GLU A 1119 -2.36 32.82 51.12
N ALA A 1120 -1.63 32.24 50.17
CA ALA A 1120 -0.24 32.59 49.85
C ALA A 1120 -0.09 33.97 49.18
N THR A 1121 -1.10 34.42 48.44
CA THR A 1121 -1.03 35.62 47.59
C THR A 1121 -1.90 36.78 48.07
N LEU A 1122 -2.65 36.59 49.16
CA LEU A 1122 -3.55 37.61 49.71
C LEU A 1122 -2.80 38.73 50.44
N ASP A 1123 -2.85 39.91 49.83
CA ASP A 1123 -2.35 41.19 50.35
C ASP A 1123 -3.49 42.08 50.85
N VAL A 1124 -3.25 42.77 51.97
CA VAL A 1124 -4.23 43.62 52.66
C VAL A 1124 -3.62 44.99 52.93
N PHE A 1125 -4.04 46.03 52.21
CA PHE A 1125 -3.42 47.36 52.27
C PHE A 1125 -4.40 48.53 52.01
N PRO A 1126 -4.13 49.74 52.53
CA PRO A 1126 -3.17 50.02 53.59
C PRO A 1126 -3.64 49.37 54.90
N ASN A 1127 -2.72 48.83 55.68
CA ASN A 1127 -3.02 48.21 56.96
C ASN A 1127 -1.80 48.39 57.91
N PRO A 1128 -1.84 49.35 58.85
CA PRO A 1128 -3.03 50.00 59.40
C PRO A 1128 -3.71 51.01 58.45
N THR A 1129 -5.03 51.18 58.57
CA THR A 1129 -5.83 52.09 57.72
C THR A 1129 -6.51 53.21 58.52
N ALA A 1130 -6.69 54.37 57.87
CA ALA A 1130 -7.53 55.48 58.35
C ALA A 1130 -8.92 55.52 57.64
N GLY A 1131 -9.17 54.58 56.72
CA GLY A 1131 -10.36 54.47 55.89
C GLY A 1131 -10.63 53.01 55.53
N ASP A 1132 -11.03 52.74 54.29
CA ASP A 1132 -11.29 51.36 53.83
C ASP A 1132 -9.99 50.62 53.50
N VAL A 1133 -10.07 49.28 53.40
CA VAL A 1133 -8.92 48.41 53.12
C VAL A 1133 -9.11 47.73 51.76
N GLN A 1134 -8.07 47.71 50.94
CA GLN A 1134 -8.04 46.94 49.70
C GLN A 1134 -7.41 45.56 49.93
N LEU A 1135 -8.00 44.58 49.29
CA LEU A 1135 -7.53 43.21 49.19
C LEU A 1135 -7.06 42.96 47.77
N ARG A 1136 -5.93 42.28 47.60
CA ARG A 1136 -5.43 41.79 46.31
C ARG A 1136 -4.96 40.36 46.44
N TRP A 1137 -5.15 39.56 45.38
CA TRP A 1137 -4.66 38.19 45.29
C TRP A 1137 -4.38 37.82 43.83
N SER A 1138 -3.59 36.76 43.62
CA SER A 1138 -3.24 36.28 42.26
C SER A 1138 -3.70 34.84 41.99
N ALA A 1139 -4.62 34.31 42.80
CA ALA A 1139 -5.29 33.04 42.53
C ALA A 1139 -6.26 33.15 41.33
N VAL A 1140 -6.30 32.12 40.49
CA VAL A 1140 -7.14 32.05 39.27
C VAL A 1140 -8.23 31.00 39.47
N GLY A 1141 -9.47 31.31 39.08
CA GLY A 1141 -10.60 30.39 39.17
C GLY A 1141 -11.94 31.06 38.83
N ASN A 1142 -12.99 30.27 38.62
CA ASN A 1142 -14.32 30.75 38.20
C ASN A 1142 -15.38 30.61 39.30
N ARG A 1143 -14.97 30.73 40.57
CA ARG A 1143 -15.83 30.62 41.76
C ARG A 1143 -15.86 31.92 42.56
N ASP A 1144 -16.91 32.12 43.35
CA ASP A 1144 -16.99 33.22 44.32
C ASP A 1144 -16.24 32.87 45.62
N ILE A 1145 -15.57 33.86 46.21
CA ILE A 1145 -14.90 33.77 47.51
C ILE A 1145 -15.61 34.66 48.55
N SER A 1146 -15.73 34.15 49.78
CA SER A 1146 -16.32 34.89 50.91
C SER A 1146 -15.27 35.74 51.60
N ILE A 1147 -15.54 37.03 51.74
CA ILE A 1147 -14.76 37.98 52.54
C ILE A 1147 -15.59 38.36 53.76
N GLU A 1148 -15.09 38.03 54.94
CA GLU A 1148 -15.76 38.19 56.23
C GLU A 1148 -14.88 39.02 57.17
N LEU A 1149 -15.47 39.97 57.89
CA LEU A 1149 -14.78 40.78 58.89
C LEU A 1149 -15.41 40.53 60.26
N TYR A 1150 -14.58 40.31 61.27
CA TYR A 1150 -14.99 40.05 62.65
C TYR A 1150 -14.33 41.03 63.61
N ASP A 1151 -15.01 41.34 64.71
CA ASP A 1151 -14.35 41.94 65.88
C ASP A 1151 -13.56 40.88 66.69
N LEU A 1152 -12.81 41.34 67.70
CA LEU A 1152 -12.01 40.44 68.55
C LEU A 1152 -12.85 39.50 69.43
N THR A 1153 -14.17 39.71 69.54
CA THR A 1153 -15.08 38.79 70.24
C THR A 1153 -15.65 37.72 69.32
N GLY A 1154 -15.27 37.72 68.04
CA GLY A 1154 -15.75 36.77 67.03
C GLY A 1154 -17.10 37.14 66.43
N ARG A 1155 -17.62 38.34 66.69
CA ARG A 1155 -18.89 38.80 66.10
C ARG A 1155 -18.65 39.23 64.65
N PRO A 1156 -19.44 38.72 63.68
CA PRO A 1156 -19.34 39.15 62.28
C PRO A 1156 -19.84 40.59 62.12
N LEU A 1157 -19.03 41.40 61.44
CA LEU A 1157 -19.30 42.80 61.12
C LEU A 1157 -19.62 43.01 59.65
N LEU A 1158 -19.02 42.21 58.76
CA LEU A 1158 -19.24 42.27 57.32
C LEU A 1158 -19.10 40.88 56.71
N ARG A 1159 -19.88 40.61 55.67
CA ARG A 1159 -19.75 39.45 54.79
C ARG A 1159 -20.07 39.87 53.36
N GLN A 1160 -19.20 39.57 52.41
CA GLN A 1160 -19.40 39.83 50.98
C GLN A 1160 -18.85 38.67 50.14
N LEU A 1161 -19.53 38.37 49.03
CA LEU A 1161 -19.07 37.40 48.04
C LEU A 1161 -18.49 38.15 46.85
N VAL A 1162 -17.32 37.70 46.38
CA VAL A 1162 -16.61 38.31 45.24
C VAL A 1162 -16.07 37.20 44.34
N PRO A 1163 -16.22 37.27 43.01
CA PRO A 1163 -15.58 36.32 42.11
C PRO A 1163 -14.06 36.29 42.33
N VAL A 1164 -13.46 35.11 42.48
CA VAL A 1164 -12.00 34.98 42.65
C VAL A 1164 -11.24 35.54 41.44
N SER A 1165 -11.86 35.54 40.25
CA SER A 1165 -11.36 36.17 39.04
C SER A 1165 -11.22 37.70 39.11
N ALA A 1166 -11.86 38.36 40.08
CA ALA A 1166 -11.75 39.81 40.26
C ALA A 1166 -10.34 40.24 40.71
N GLY A 1167 -9.54 39.34 41.30
CA GLY A 1167 -8.16 39.57 41.75
C GLY A 1167 -8.00 40.62 42.86
N SER A 1168 -9.10 41.29 43.25
CA SER A 1168 -9.11 42.34 44.25
C SER A 1168 -10.51 42.63 44.79
N ALA A 1169 -10.59 43.19 46.00
CA ALA A 1169 -11.83 43.66 46.61
C ALA A 1169 -11.58 44.80 47.60
N VAL A 1170 -12.60 45.57 47.92
CA VAL A 1170 -12.54 46.61 48.96
C VAL A 1170 -13.37 46.17 50.15
N VAL A 1171 -12.85 46.36 51.36
CA VAL A 1171 -13.56 46.13 52.62
C VAL A 1171 -13.76 47.47 53.31
N ALA A 1172 -15.03 47.87 53.42
CA ALA A 1172 -15.39 49.14 54.02
C ALA A 1172 -15.27 49.07 55.55
N VAL A 1173 -14.17 49.60 56.10
CA VAL A 1173 -13.90 49.65 57.54
C VAL A 1173 -13.75 51.09 58.06
N GLY A 1174 -13.88 52.08 57.18
CA GLY A 1174 -13.75 53.50 57.53
C GLY A 1174 -14.74 53.97 58.60
N HIS A 1175 -15.92 53.35 58.66
CA HIS A 1175 -17.00 53.65 59.61
C HIS A 1175 -16.85 52.93 60.96
N LEU A 1176 -15.93 51.97 61.09
CA LEU A 1176 -15.73 51.21 62.31
C LEU A 1176 -14.84 51.99 63.31
N PRO A 1177 -15.05 51.82 64.63
CA PRO A 1177 -14.18 52.42 65.65
C PRO A 1177 -12.70 52.04 65.48
N GLY A 1178 -11.79 52.89 65.98
CA GLY A 1178 -10.37 52.55 66.03
C GLY A 1178 -10.14 51.26 66.83
N GLY A 1179 -9.47 50.27 66.25
CA GLY A 1179 -9.41 48.92 66.81
C GLY A 1179 -8.81 47.87 65.87
N MET A 1180 -8.68 46.65 66.38
CA MET A 1180 -8.19 45.50 65.63
C MET A 1180 -9.36 44.60 65.22
N TYR A 1181 -9.37 44.18 63.97
CA TYR A 1181 -10.38 43.32 63.37
C TYR A 1181 -9.73 42.10 62.71
N LEU A 1182 -10.46 41.00 62.62
CA LEU A 1182 -10.04 39.78 61.95
C LEU A 1182 -10.75 39.70 60.60
N LEU A 1183 -9.98 39.71 59.52
CA LEU A 1183 -10.47 39.51 58.16
C LEU A 1183 -10.26 38.05 57.78
N ARG A 1184 -11.32 37.36 57.36
CA ARG A 1184 -11.27 36.01 56.81
C ARG A 1184 -11.66 36.07 55.33
N VAL A 1185 -10.81 35.56 54.45
CA VAL A 1185 -11.04 35.47 53.01
C VAL A 1185 -10.92 34.01 52.61
N ASP A 1186 -12.05 33.36 52.37
CA ASP A 1186 -12.14 31.95 51.94
C ASP A 1186 -11.25 30.99 52.78
N GLY A 1187 -11.25 31.20 54.10
CA GLY A 1187 -10.43 30.44 55.06
C GLY A 1187 -9.11 31.11 55.47
N ALA A 1188 -8.53 32.00 54.65
CA ALA A 1188 -7.33 32.75 55.00
C ALA A 1188 -7.62 33.87 56.00
N VAL A 1189 -6.90 33.93 57.13
CA VAL A 1189 -7.12 34.97 58.16
C VAL A 1189 -6.00 36.02 58.13
N ARG A 1190 -6.38 37.30 58.14
CA ARG A 1190 -5.49 38.47 58.23
C ARG A 1190 -6.00 39.43 59.30
N ARG A 1191 -5.08 40.08 60.00
CA ARG A 1191 -5.41 41.13 60.95
C ARG A 1191 -5.59 42.45 60.22
N VAL A 1192 -6.68 43.19 60.45
CA VAL A 1192 -6.89 44.57 59.98
C VAL A 1192 -6.84 45.53 61.16
N LEU A 1193 -5.99 46.56 61.09
CA LEU A 1193 -5.86 47.58 62.13
C LEU A 1193 -6.45 48.92 61.67
N ARG A 1194 -7.54 49.35 62.31
CA ARG A 1194 -8.18 50.65 62.11
C ARG A 1194 -7.60 51.66 63.10
N ARG A 1195 -7.00 52.74 62.59
CA ARG A 1195 -6.46 53.84 63.41
C ARG A 1195 -7.54 54.83 63.82
#